data_AF-A0A5B0G7L2-F1
#
_entry.id   AF-A0A5B0G7L2-F1
#
_cell.length_a   1.000
_cell.length_b   1.000
_cell.length_c   1.000
_cell.angle_alpha   90.00
_cell.angle_beta   90.00
_cell.angle_gamma   90.00
#
_symmetry.space_group_name_H-M   'P 1'
#
loop_
_entity.id
_entity.type
_entity.pdbx_description
1 polymer ?
#
loop_
_entity_poly.entity_id
_entity_poly.type
_entity_poly.pdbx_seq_one_letter_code
_entity_poly.pdbx_strand_id
1 'polypeptide(L)'
;MSPWSSRRPQLRALRSRHSPRGIAPLIAISLAGLSLAHTAIAGGVLPQGGHYVAGAGTIAGQGDALTVTQPGTTRGVIDWTSFSIGKGNTVIFEIGSGATLNRVTGGTVSTILGNLNATGGVYLINPQGVLVGRSGVISTGGRFVASTLDLPDTAFMNGGTLTLAGFSNGKVVNLGKISSSGGDVFLFSHDVVVNAGSVSAPNGTAEYIAGQQVVLYESSSSRQVFVQVSSRGTVVDRGDTQAAQINLEAADGNIYALAGSGSRIRATGTAMRDGHVWLVAGNGNVTQQGMLAATNADGSGGTVDTIANTLSLRNSAAVQAGLWNVSTPDFTVDSATAGAFVRSLNAGTSVDATATGTNGATGDMTVASSLDWKGPASLSLVAFRNVTIAAATTLRNTGSGNVSLRADAASINNNGSVANQGTIDWSDSTGFVRSFYDMNGSYSHGSILANSAWAAAPYSGLVAQVTGYKLVNSLADLQSVSLDLTGNYALGKNIDASATNSSVAFVSIGDTATPFSGQFDGMGHVIDAFHREQDPAVGLFGVIGPTGVVRNIGMTNSDLGGEYRDLGFGILAGQNQGLVTHAYTTGMTSVGPYEGPLVGGLVGRNDGLIERSWSSASVESSGEIGGLVGANYGTIKQSYATGSVTATTHGFSGGLVGDNRGTVSQSYATGITYGSAQAGGLVLGNSGVVEQSFASGQVQSYCCGPPDSTYFGGIASSNGGTIATNVYWDKETTTRTQSSGAGGQLPSSNGLTTAQMGNVKSFDASWDFSPTGTWAMPASATHPILRWQLAQ
;
A
#
# COMPACT_ATOMS: atom_id res chain seq x y z
N MET A 1 75.48 -17.23 8.92
CA MET A 1 75.69 -17.38 10.38
C MET A 1 74.61 -18.30 10.94
N SER A 2 74.91 -19.05 11.99
CA SER A 2 74.10 -20.16 12.54
C SER A 2 74.62 -20.55 13.95
N PRO A 3 74.08 -21.54 14.67
CA PRO A 3 72.69 -21.58 15.17
C PRO A 3 72.56 -22.09 16.62
N TRP A 4 71.45 -21.80 17.30
CA TRP A 4 70.97 -22.51 18.51
C TRP A 4 69.44 -22.73 18.32
N SER A 5 68.82 -23.92 18.37
CA SER A 5 68.98 -25.14 19.21
C SER A 5 68.61 -24.91 20.68
N SER A 6 67.84 -25.76 21.39
CA SER A 6 67.14 -27.02 21.06
C SER A 6 65.91 -27.18 22.01
N ARG A 7 65.11 -28.26 22.15
CA ARG A 7 65.18 -29.70 21.82
C ARG A 7 63.76 -30.35 21.92
N ARG A 8 63.65 -31.68 21.74
CA ARG A 8 62.56 -32.54 22.29
C ARG A 8 63.17 -33.56 23.28
N PRO A 9 62.36 -34.25 24.11
CA PRO A 9 62.24 -35.69 23.87
C PRO A 9 60.81 -36.27 24.08
N GLN A 10 60.60 -37.51 23.64
CA GLN A 10 59.45 -38.36 24.00
C GLN A 10 59.80 -39.27 25.19
N LEU A 11 58.78 -39.85 25.85
CA LEU A 11 58.73 -41.11 26.63
C LEU A 11 57.30 -41.18 27.25
N ARG A 12 56.65 -42.31 27.56
CA ARG A 12 56.65 -43.68 27.01
C ARG A 12 55.33 -44.34 27.43
N ALA A 13 54.79 -45.28 26.66
CA ALA A 13 53.59 -46.02 27.07
C ALA A 13 53.87 -47.06 28.17
N LEU A 14 52.92 -47.26 29.09
CA LEU A 14 52.86 -48.42 29.98
C LEU A 14 51.46 -49.06 29.89
N ARG A 15 51.43 -50.34 29.50
CA ARG A 15 50.28 -51.24 29.67
C ARG A 15 50.49 -52.03 30.96
N SER A 16 49.44 -52.20 31.77
CA SER A 16 49.33 -53.33 32.69
C SER A 16 48.06 -54.14 32.36
N ARG A 17 48.27 -55.40 31.97
CA ARG A 17 47.27 -56.47 32.20
C ARG A 17 47.50 -56.97 33.62
N HIS A 18 46.46 -57.35 34.36
CA HIS A 18 46.51 -58.50 35.30
C HIS A 18 45.09 -58.97 35.64
N SER A 19 44.92 -60.30 35.72
CA SER A 19 43.71 -61.03 36.12
C SER A 19 44.07 -62.53 36.19
N PRO A 20 43.24 -63.43 36.77
CA PRO A 20 42.14 -63.25 37.71
C PRO A 20 42.35 -64.07 39.02
N ARG A 21 41.45 -63.90 40.01
CA ARG A 21 41.05 -64.83 41.12
C ARG A 21 40.06 -64.06 42.02
N GLY A 22 38.96 -64.60 42.57
CA GLY A 22 38.37 -65.93 42.42
C GLY A 22 38.29 -66.71 43.73
N ILE A 23 37.17 -66.60 44.47
CA ILE A 23 36.68 -67.47 45.57
C ILE A 23 35.22 -67.07 45.88
N ALA A 24 34.39 -68.01 46.35
CA ALA A 24 33.01 -67.81 46.81
C ALA A 24 32.84 -68.35 48.26
N PRO A 25 31.75 -67.97 48.97
CA PRO A 25 30.58 -68.87 49.05
C PRO A 25 29.25 -68.12 48.74
N LEU A 26 28.15 -68.72 48.26
CA LEU A 26 27.55 -70.06 48.40
C LEU A 26 26.71 -70.24 49.69
N ILE A 27 25.46 -69.75 49.65
CA ILE A 27 24.33 -70.18 50.51
C ILE A 27 23.11 -70.48 49.61
N ALA A 28 22.38 -71.53 49.98
CA ALA A 28 21.17 -72.11 49.36
C ALA A 28 19.87 -71.53 50.00
N ILE A 29 18.62 -71.73 49.54
CA ILE A 29 17.98 -72.35 48.35
C ILE A 29 16.54 -71.77 48.29
N SER A 30 15.95 -71.64 47.10
CA SER A 30 14.51 -71.93 46.87
C SER A 30 14.18 -72.01 45.38
N LEU A 31 13.35 -72.99 45.00
CA LEU A 31 12.79 -73.15 43.65
C LEU A 31 11.31 -72.77 43.66
N ALA A 32 10.88 -71.87 42.78
CA ALA A 32 9.56 -71.90 42.14
C ALA A 32 9.51 -70.87 40.99
N GLY A 33 8.92 -71.25 39.85
CA GLY A 33 8.56 -70.32 38.78
C GLY A 33 9.57 -70.20 37.62
N LEU A 34 9.50 -71.14 36.66
CA LEU A 34 9.82 -70.78 35.27
C LEU A 34 8.66 -69.94 34.73
N SER A 35 8.90 -68.65 34.54
CA SER A 35 8.22 -67.87 33.51
C SER A 35 9.24 -67.51 32.44
N LEU A 36 8.80 -67.47 31.18
CA LEU A 36 9.65 -67.05 30.07
C LEU A 36 9.95 -65.56 30.24
N ALA A 37 11.16 -65.26 30.72
CA ALA A 37 11.74 -63.93 30.66
C ALA A 37 11.81 -63.52 29.19
N HIS A 38 10.80 -62.79 28.74
CA HIS A 38 10.85 -62.10 27.47
C HIS A 38 12.05 -61.18 27.53
N THR A 39 13.01 -61.39 26.63
CA THR A 39 14.04 -60.39 26.35
C THR A 39 13.31 -59.14 25.90
N ALA A 40 13.17 -58.18 26.81
CA ALA A 40 12.67 -56.85 26.50
C ALA A 40 13.67 -56.22 25.52
N ILE A 41 13.39 -56.36 24.22
CA ILE A 41 13.99 -55.54 23.19
C ILE A 41 13.71 -54.10 23.62
N ALA A 42 14.75 -53.32 23.84
CA ALA A 42 14.62 -51.92 24.21
C ALA A 42 14.03 -51.18 23.01
N GLY A 43 12.70 -51.10 22.97
CA GLY A 43 11.97 -50.39 21.93
C GLY A 43 12.46 -48.95 21.82
N GLY A 44 12.51 -48.44 20.60
CA GLY A 44 13.02 -47.12 20.34
C GLY A 44 12.32 -46.04 21.19
N VAL A 45 13.06 -44.99 21.57
CA VAL A 45 12.52 -43.83 22.28
C VAL A 45 11.28 -43.27 21.55
N LEU A 46 10.12 -43.41 22.17
CA LEU A 46 8.82 -42.92 21.72
C LEU A 46 8.18 -42.09 22.84
N PRO A 47 7.19 -41.23 22.55
CA PRO A 47 6.42 -40.51 23.57
C PRO A 47 5.84 -41.45 24.66
N GLN A 48 5.83 -40.98 25.92
CA GLN A 48 5.47 -41.77 27.11
C GLN A 48 4.38 -41.09 27.94
N GLY A 49 3.55 -41.90 28.61
CA GLY A 49 2.52 -41.43 29.53
C GLY A 49 1.38 -40.63 28.89
N GLY A 50 1.18 -40.77 27.57
CA GLY A 50 0.14 -40.08 26.83
C GLY A 50 -1.27 -40.53 27.23
N HIS A 51 -2.13 -39.57 27.52
CA HIS A 51 -3.56 -39.81 27.76
C HIS A 51 -4.39 -38.61 27.29
N TYR A 52 -5.57 -38.88 26.73
CA TYR A 52 -6.50 -37.83 26.32
C TYR A 52 -7.11 -37.14 27.55
N VAL A 53 -6.98 -35.82 27.62
CA VAL A 53 -7.61 -34.96 28.65
C VAL A 53 -8.82 -34.19 28.10
N ALA A 54 -8.89 -34.00 26.78
CA ALA A 54 -10.09 -33.51 26.09
C ALA A 54 -10.21 -34.13 24.68
N GLY A 55 -11.45 -34.28 24.19
CA GLY A 55 -11.72 -35.07 22.98
C GLY A 55 -11.67 -36.58 23.23
N ALA A 56 -11.62 -37.39 22.17
CA ALA A 56 -11.56 -38.85 22.27
C ALA A 56 -10.65 -39.45 21.20
N GLY A 57 -9.97 -40.56 21.54
CA GLY A 57 -9.01 -41.19 20.65
C GLY A 57 -8.30 -42.40 21.25
N THR A 58 -7.35 -42.94 20.48
CA THR A 58 -6.50 -44.06 20.92
C THR A 58 -5.02 -43.72 20.72
N ILE A 59 -4.17 -44.33 21.55
CA ILE A 59 -2.71 -44.21 21.50
C ILE A 59 -2.17 -45.65 21.52
N ALA A 60 -1.54 -46.08 20.43
CA ALA A 60 -1.13 -47.48 20.23
C ALA A 60 0.34 -47.57 19.79
N GLY A 61 1.19 -48.18 20.62
CA GLY A 61 2.60 -48.44 20.31
C GLY A 61 2.81 -49.82 19.71
N GLN A 62 3.59 -49.91 18.63
CA GLN A 62 3.97 -51.16 17.98
C GLN A 62 5.44 -51.11 17.53
N GLY A 63 6.33 -51.74 18.29
CA GLY A 63 7.77 -51.70 18.03
C GLY A 63 8.31 -50.27 18.11
N ASP A 64 8.96 -49.82 17.03
CA ASP A 64 9.51 -48.45 16.91
C ASP A 64 8.50 -47.43 16.36
N ALA A 65 7.21 -47.78 16.30
CA ALA A 65 6.12 -46.91 15.86
C ALA A 65 5.09 -46.63 16.97
N LEU A 66 4.48 -45.44 16.92
CA LEU A 66 3.36 -45.03 17.78
C LEU A 66 2.28 -44.35 16.92
N THR A 67 1.06 -44.89 16.90
CA THR A 67 -0.08 -44.29 16.21
C THR A 67 -1.05 -43.66 17.21
N VAL A 68 -1.47 -42.44 16.91
CA VAL A 68 -2.51 -41.68 17.61
C VAL A 68 -3.69 -41.51 16.66
N THR A 69 -4.89 -41.93 17.08
CA THR A 69 -6.12 -41.78 16.27
C THR A 69 -7.14 -40.92 17.01
N GLN A 70 -7.89 -40.09 16.28
CA GLN A 70 -8.89 -39.17 16.87
C GLN A 70 -10.23 -39.26 16.12
N PRO A 71 -10.98 -40.38 16.23
CA PRO A 71 -12.23 -40.57 15.51
C PRO A 71 -13.36 -39.70 16.08
N GLY A 72 -14.02 -38.94 15.22
CA GLY A 72 -15.26 -38.22 15.54
C GLY A 72 -15.10 -36.85 16.21
N THR A 73 -13.91 -36.45 16.68
CA THR A 73 -13.66 -35.08 17.18
C THR A 73 -12.70 -34.31 16.28
N THR A 74 -13.09 -33.10 15.87
CA THR A 74 -12.22 -32.21 15.09
C THR A 74 -11.03 -31.69 15.89
N ARG A 75 -11.10 -31.73 17.22
CA ARG A 75 -10.03 -31.34 18.15
C ARG A 75 -9.90 -32.34 19.30
N GLY A 76 -8.69 -32.45 19.86
CA GLY A 76 -8.40 -33.24 21.05
C GLY A 76 -7.08 -32.81 21.71
N VAL A 77 -6.96 -33.08 23.01
CA VAL A 77 -5.80 -32.73 23.84
C VAL A 77 -5.27 -33.98 24.52
N ILE A 78 -3.96 -34.19 24.45
CA ILE A 78 -3.23 -35.30 25.05
C ILE A 78 -2.11 -34.74 25.93
N ASP A 79 -2.13 -35.09 27.21
CA ASP A 79 -1.04 -34.81 28.14
C ASP A 79 -0.06 -36.00 28.19
N TRP A 80 1.24 -35.70 28.10
CA TRP A 80 2.35 -36.66 28.03
C TRP A 80 3.38 -36.40 29.14
N THR A 81 3.94 -37.46 29.73
CA THR A 81 5.08 -37.30 30.68
C THR A 81 6.39 -37.01 29.95
N SER A 82 6.53 -37.46 28.71
CA SER A 82 7.58 -37.00 27.78
C SER A 82 7.15 -37.24 26.33
N PHE A 83 7.56 -36.34 25.42
CA PHE A 83 7.31 -36.50 23.98
C PHE A 83 8.62 -36.36 23.20
N SER A 84 9.27 -37.49 22.90
CA SER A 84 10.51 -37.56 22.11
C SER A 84 10.44 -38.73 21.14
N ILE A 85 11.08 -38.59 19.97
CA ILE A 85 11.06 -39.59 18.90
C ILE A 85 12.51 -39.89 18.52
N GLY A 86 13.00 -41.07 18.90
CA GLY A 86 14.35 -41.54 18.60
C GLY A 86 14.60 -41.75 17.11
N LYS A 87 15.88 -41.77 16.72
CA LYS A 87 16.27 -41.95 15.32
C LYS A 87 15.89 -43.33 14.83
N GLY A 88 15.08 -43.39 13.76
CA GLY A 88 14.50 -44.62 13.20
C GLY A 88 13.03 -44.81 13.56
N ASN A 89 12.57 -44.16 14.63
CA ASN A 89 11.23 -44.33 15.17
C ASN A 89 10.25 -43.37 14.47
N THR A 90 8.95 -43.69 14.54
CA THR A 90 7.91 -42.90 13.87
C THR A 90 6.68 -42.70 14.76
N VAL A 91 6.18 -41.47 14.84
CA VAL A 91 4.84 -41.17 15.39
C VAL A 91 3.90 -40.80 14.23
N ILE A 92 2.68 -41.33 14.25
CA ILE A 92 1.65 -41.12 13.22
C ILE A 92 0.38 -40.58 13.86
N PHE A 93 -0.15 -39.46 13.36
CA PHE A 93 -1.45 -38.90 13.75
C PHE A 93 -2.49 -39.12 12.63
N GLU A 94 -3.39 -40.08 12.86
CA GLU A 94 -4.52 -40.42 11.98
C GLU A 94 -5.77 -39.70 12.50
N ILE A 95 -5.86 -38.41 12.14
CA ILE A 95 -6.82 -37.44 12.72
C ILE A 95 -7.65 -36.69 11.66
N GLY A 96 -7.54 -37.11 10.38
CA GLY A 96 -8.24 -36.47 9.27
C GLY A 96 -7.80 -35.02 9.09
N SER A 97 -8.75 -34.11 8.90
CA SER A 97 -8.51 -32.65 8.90
C SER A 97 -8.55 -32.01 10.30
N GLY A 98 -8.65 -32.82 11.36
CA GLY A 98 -8.68 -32.35 12.74
C GLY A 98 -7.32 -31.86 13.25
N ALA A 99 -7.27 -31.44 14.52
CA ALA A 99 -6.05 -31.04 15.19
C ALA A 99 -5.91 -31.70 16.57
N THR A 100 -4.67 -31.98 16.98
CA THR A 100 -4.35 -32.55 18.30
C THR A 100 -3.29 -31.71 19.02
N LEU A 101 -3.58 -31.31 20.27
CA LEU A 101 -2.64 -30.66 21.18
C LEU A 101 -1.94 -31.74 22.03
N ASN A 102 -0.61 -31.78 21.96
CA ASN A 102 0.24 -32.68 22.72
C ASN A 102 1.04 -31.83 23.73
N ARG A 103 0.65 -31.86 25.00
CA ARG A 103 1.33 -31.13 26.07
C ARG A 103 2.28 -32.04 26.83
N VAL A 104 3.50 -31.58 27.07
CA VAL A 104 4.47 -32.29 27.92
C VAL A 104 4.44 -31.68 29.32
N THR A 105 4.05 -32.50 30.30
CA THR A 105 3.96 -32.11 31.73
C THR A 105 5.19 -32.52 32.54
N GLY A 106 6.05 -33.39 32.01
CA GLY A 106 7.30 -33.81 32.65
C GLY A 106 8.51 -32.92 32.33
N GLY A 107 9.53 -32.98 33.19
CA GLY A 107 10.74 -32.16 33.12
C GLY A 107 11.78 -32.57 32.06
N THR A 108 11.38 -32.89 30.82
CA THR A 108 12.31 -33.25 29.74
C THR A 108 12.03 -32.54 28.41
N VAL A 109 13.10 -32.18 27.69
CA VAL A 109 13.04 -31.52 26.37
C VAL A 109 12.51 -32.47 25.30
N SER A 110 11.53 -32.02 24.50
CA SER A 110 11.00 -32.80 23.39
C SER A 110 12.02 -32.92 22.26
N THR A 111 12.58 -34.12 22.08
CA THR A 111 13.70 -34.36 21.16
C THR A 111 13.25 -35.26 20.00
N ILE A 112 13.14 -34.67 18.80
CA ILE A 112 12.63 -35.31 17.58
C ILE A 112 13.79 -35.63 16.65
N LEU A 113 14.21 -36.89 16.61
CA LEU A 113 15.30 -37.44 15.77
C LEU A 113 14.81 -38.44 14.72
N GLY A 114 13.57 -38.93 14.85
CA GLY A 114 12.84 -39.75 13.89
C GLY A 114 11.72 -38.98 13.18
N ASN A 115 10.66 -39.67 12.76
CA ASN A 115 9.58 -39.09 11.97
C ASN A 115 8.35 -38.75 12.82
N LEU A 116 7.69 -37.63 12.53
CA LEU A 116 6.33 -37.30 12.98
C LEU A 116 5.47 -37.01 11.74
N ASN A 117 4.52 -37.90 11.45
CA ASN A 117 3.60 -37.76 10.32
C ASN A 117 2.18 -37.47 10.83
N ALA A 118 1.45 -36.57 10.19
CA ALA A 118 0.06 -36.29 10.53
C ALA A 118 -0.79 -36.00 9.30
N THR A 119 -2.02 -36.50 9.30
CA THR A 119 -3.04 -36.13 8.30
C THR A 119 -3.61 -34.73 8.56
N GLY A 120 -3.74 -34.35 9.84
CA GLY A 120 -4.27 -33.05 10.27
C GLY A 120 -3.20 -32.14 10.88
N GLY A 121 -3.62 -31.28 11.81
CA GLY A 121 -2.75 -30.38 12.55
C GLY A 121 -2.20 -30.97 13.85
N VAL A 122 -0.96 -30.64 14.20
CA VAL A 122 -0.30 -31.11 15.42
C VAL A 122 0.33 -29.94 16.16
N TYR A 123 -0.09 -29.74 17.41
CA TYR A 123 0.49 -28.77 18.33
C TYR A 123 1.32 -29.57 19.34
N LEU A 124 2.59 -29.20 19.55
CA LEU A 124 3.51 -29.77 20.51
C LEU A 124 3.94 -28.68 21.49
N ILE A 125 3.37 -28.73 22.69
CA ILE A 125 3.58 -27.78 23.77
C ILE A 125 4.53 -28.41 24.78
N ASN A 126 5.73 -27.86 24.93
CA ASN A 126 6.68 -28.31 25.95
C ASN A 126 7.44 -27.12 26.55
N PRO A 127 7.12 -26.69 27.78
CA PRO A 127 7.84 -25.61 28.46
C PRO A 127 9.35 -25.84 28.56
N GLN A 128 9.83 -27.09 28.63
CA GLN A 128 11.27 -27.40 28.72
C GLN A 128 12.02 -27.13 27.40
N GLY A 129 11.30 -27.08 26.27
CA GLY A 129 11.85 -26.88 24.93
C GLY A 129 11.50 -27.98 23.94
N VAL A 130 11.64 -27.65 22.65
CA VAL A 130 11.42 -28.55 21.52
C VAL A 130 12.63 -28.49 20.57
N LEU A 131 13.25 -29.64 20.32
CA LEU A 131 14.40 -29.80 19.42
C LEU A 131 14.05 -30.79 18.31
N VAL A 132 13.94 -30.31 17.08
CA VAL A 132 13.97 -31.17 15.89
C VAL A 132 15.45 -31.32 15.48
N GLY A 133 16.02 -32.51 15.69
CA GLY A 133 17.41 -32.79 15.38
C GLY A 133 17.65 -33.00 13.87
N ARG A 134 18.92 -33.12 13.47
CA ARG A 134 19.34 -33.22 12.05
C ARG A 134 18.74 -34.39 11.24
N SER A 135 18.26 -35.44 11.90
CA SER A 135 17.54 -36.56 11.27
C SER A 135 16.03 -36.54 11.51
N GLY A 136 15.54 -35.56 12.27
CA GLY A 136 14.12 -35.40 12.56
C GLY A 136 13.37 -34.87 11.35
N VAL A 137 12.23 -35.50 11.05
CA VAL A 137 11.32 -35.10 9.96
C VAL A 137 9.92 -34.95 10.53
N ILE A 138 9.31 -33.78 10.35
CA ILE A 138 7.92 -33.50 10.72
C ILE A 138 7.16 -33.20 9.42
N SER A 139 6.06 -33.91 9.18
CA SER A 139 5.22 -33.77 7.99
C SER A 139 3.74 -33.79 8.36
N THR A 140 3.06 -32.66 8.25
CA THR A 140 1.64 -32.51 8.61
C THR A 140 0.79 -32.10 7.40
N GLY A 141 -0.45 -32.59 7.32
CA GLY A 141 -1.42 -32.11 6.33
C GLY A 141 -2.02 -30.76 6.71
N GLY A 142 -2.31 -30.58 8.01
CA GLY A 142 -2.70 -29.30 8.61
C GLY A 142 -1.54 -28.57 9.30
N ARG A 143 -1.88 -27.55 10.08
CA ARG A 143 -0.92 -26.69 10.80
C ARG A 143 -0.02 -27.48 11.78
N PHE A 144 1.28 -27.21 11.77
CA PHE A 144 2.21 -27.65 12.82
C PHE A 144 2.54 -26.48 13.76
N VAL A 145 2.52 -26.73 15.08
CA VAL A 145 2.96 -25.76 16.10
C VAL A 145 3.93 -26.42 17.05
N ALA A 146 5.10 -25.83 17.27
CA ALA A 146 6.01 -26.19 18.37
C ALA A 146 6.17 -24.98 19.30
N SER A 147 5.85 -25.15 20.59
CA SER A 147 5.77 -24.03 21.54
C SER A 147 6.37 -24.35 22.90
N THR A 148 7.02 -23.37 23.52
CA THR A 148 7.29 -23.36 24.99
C THR A 148 6.34 -22.49 25.79
N LEU A 149 5.42 -21.79 25.10
CA LEU A 149 4.25 -21.12 25.66
C LEU A 149 3.09 -22.12 25.74
N ASP A 150 2.34 -22.14 26.84
CA ASP A 150 1.19 -23.04 27.00
C ASP A 150 -0.08 -22.43 26.37
N LEU A 151 -1.05 -23.31 26.06
CA LEU A 151 -2.33 -22.98 25.44
C LEU A 151 -3.45 -23.69 26.24
N PRO A 152 -4.42 -22.97 26.83
CA PRO A 152 -5.50 -23.59 27.61
C PRO A 152 -6.38 -24.54 26.79
N ASP A 153 -6.72 -25.69 27.38
CA ASP A 153 -7.51 -26.75 26.74
C ASP A 153 -8.85 -26.25 26.21
N THR A 154 -9.56 -25.43 26.98
CA THR A 154 -10.85 -24.86 26.60
C THR A 154 -10.74 -23.94 25.38
N ALA A 155 -9.69 -23.12 25.32
CA ALA A 155 -9.41 -22.28 24.15
C ALA A 155 -9.06 -23.12 22.92
N PHE A 156 -8.19 -24.14 23.08
CA PHE A 156 -7.87 -25.04 21.97
C PHE A 156 -9.09 -25.79 21.46
N MET A 157 -9.91 -26.37 22.34
CA MET A 157 -11.07 -27.17 21.97
C MET A 157 -12.20 -26.34 21.34
N ASN A 158 -12.41 -25.10 21.80
CA ASN A 158 -13.35 -24.17 21.16
C ASN A 158 -12.88 -23.71 19.78
N GLY A 159 -11.57 -23.51 19.61
CA GLY A 159 -11.00 -22.95 18.39
C GLY A 159 -11.29 -21.45 18.21
N GLY A 160 -11.18 -20.97 16.96
CA GLY A 160 -11.06 -19.54 16.69
C GLY A 160 -9.67 -19.02 17.07
N THR A 161 -9.60 -17.77 17.53
CA THR A 161 -8.36 -17.13 17.98
C THR A 161 -7.75 -17.86 19.19
N LEU A 162 -6.46 -18.19 19.13
CA LEU A 162 -5.75 -18.92 20.18
C LEU A 162 -4.69 -18.03 20.83
N THR A 163 -4.78 -17.82 22.15
CA THR A 163 -3.75 -17.12 22.92
C THR A 163 -2.85 -18.14 23.62
N LEU A 164 -1.55 -18.06 23.36
CA LEU A 164 -0.51 -18.83 24.04
C LEU A 164 0.31 -17.92 24.95
N ALA A 165 0.68 -18.38 26.14
CA ALA A 165 1.44 -17.59 27.10
C ALA A 165 2.42 -18.42 27.93
N GLY A 166 3.52 -17.81 28.39
CA GLY A 166 4.47 -18.47 29.27
C GLY A 166 5.75 -17.68 29.54
N PHE A 167 6.44 -18.06 30.62
CA PHE A 167 7.69 -17.45 31.08
C PHE A 167 8.90 -18.40 30.94
N SER A 168 8.79 -19.44 30.10
CA SER A 168 9.80 -20.51 30.10
C SER A 168 11.04 -20.16 29.28
N ASN A 169 12.21 -20.43 29.88
CA ASN A 169 13.52 -20.35 29.22
C ASN A 169 13.82 -21.57 28.32
N GLY A 170 12.84 -22.47 28.13
CA GLY A 170 12.89 -23.50 27.09
C GLY A 170 12.89 -22.89 25.69
N LYS A 171 13.62 -23.52 24.77
CA LYS A 171 13.85 -23.01 23.41
C LYS A 171 13.19 -23.89 22.35
N VAL A 172 12.80 -23.31 21.21
CA VAL A 172 12.35 -24.07 20.03
C VAL A 172 13.44 -24.04 18.96
N VAL A 173 13.94 -25.21 18.56
CA VAL A 173 15.09 -25.33 17.67
C VAL A 173 14.83 -26.37 16.58
N ASN A 174 14.81 -25.92 15.31
CA ASN A 174 14.81 -26.80 14.15
C ASN A 174 16.22 -26.93 13.55
N LEU A 175 16.75 -28.15 13.52
CA LEU A 175 17.96 -28.57 12.80
C LEU A 175 17.66 -29.60 11.69
N GLY A 176 16.41 -30.02 11.54
CA GLY A 176 15.96 -31.11 10.67
C GLY A 176 15.06 -30.62 9.54
N LYS A 177 13.95 -31.31 9.29
CA LYS A 177 12.92 -30.89 8.33
C LYS A 177 11.56 -30.78 9.00
N ILE A 178 10.86 -29.68 8.75
CA ILE A 178 9.44 -29.48 9.09
C ILE A 178 8.71 -29.10 7.81
N SER A 179 7.56 -29.72 7.53
CA SER A 179 6.70 -29.33 6.42
C SER A 179 5.23 -29.50 6.73
N SER A 180 4.42 -28.48 6.41
CA SER A 180 2.96 -28.56 6.35
C SER A 180 2.53 -28.43 4.88
N SER A 181 1.73 -29.37 4.36
CA SER A 181 1.34 -29.35 2.94
C SER A 181 0.11 -28.50 2.65
N GLY A 182 -0.84 -28.42 3.60
CA GLY A 182 -2.11 -27.69 3.47
C GLY A 182 -2.36 -26.66 4.57
N GLY A 183 -1.36 -26.36 5.41
CA GLY A 183 -1.45 -25.38 6.49
C GLY A 183 -0.11 -24.71 6.80
N ASP A 184 -0.04 -24.11 7.98
CA ASP A 184 1.06 -23.24 8.41
C ASP A 184 2.06 -23.97 9.34
N VAL A 185 3.22 -23.36 9.59
CA VAL A 185 4.23 -23.83 10.55
C VAL A 185 4.58 -22.73 11.54
N PHE A 186 4.35 -23.00 12.83
CA PHE A 186 4.59 -22.05 13.92
C PHE A 186 5.65 -22.55 14.91
N LEU A 187 6.64 -21.72 15.20
CA LEU A 187 7.68 -21.97 16.20
C LEU A 187 7.66 -20.85 17.25
N PHE A 188 7.23 -21.14 18.48
CA PHE A 188 6.99 -20.15 19.53
C PHE A 188 7.85 -20.38 20.77
N SER A 189 8.52 -19.34 21.27
CA SER A 189 9.20 -19.39 22.58
C SER A 189 9.07 -18.06 23.30
N HIS A 190 9.20 -18.07 24.62
CA HIS A 190 9.44 -16.85 25.40
C HIS A 190 10.87 -16.33 25.18
N ASP A 191 11.86 -17.22 25.12
CA ASP A 191 13.28 -16.86 25.11
C ASP A 191 13.92 -16.97 23.71
N VAL A 192 13.95 -18.14 23.08
CA VAL A 192 14.68 -18.35 21.81
C VAL A 192 13.98 -19.30 20.84
N VAL A 193 13.87 -18.85 19.58
CA VAL A 193 13.51 -19.67 18.42
C VAL A 193 14.67 -19.70 17.42
N VAL A 194 15.03 -20.89 16.93
CA VAL A 194 16.09 -21.07 15.91
C VAL A 194 15.63 -22.00 14.80
N ASN A 195 15.63 -21.52 13.56
CA ASN A 195 15.69 -22.38 12.38
C ASN A 195 17.12 -22.46 11.84
N ALA A 196 17.60 -23.69 11.65
CA ALA A 196 18.86 -24.05 11.03
C ALA A 196 18.76 -25.36 10.22
N GLY A 197 17.53 -25.82 9.97
CA GLY A 197 17.20 -26.95 9.13
C GLY A 197 16.44 -26.46 7.89
N SER A 198 15.34 -27.13 7.56
CA SER A 198 14.38 -26.70 6.54
C SER A 198 12.96 -26.60 7.09
N VAL A 199 12.22 -25.59 6.64
CA VAL A 199 10.79 -25.37 6.91
C VAL A 199 10.06 -25.10 5.60
N SER A 200 8.94 -25.79 5.37
CA SER A 200 8.15 -25.66 4.14
C SER A 200 6.65 -25.62 4.42
N ALA A 201 5.98 -24.54 4.02
CA ALA A 201 4.54 -24.32 4.15
C ALA A 201 3.97 -23.67 2.86
N PRO A 202 4.05 -24.33 1.69
CA PRO A 202 3.81 -23.70 0.38
C PRO A 202 2.40 -23.13 0.18
N ASN A 203 1.42 -23.55 0.98
CA ASN A 203 0.04 -23.04 0.97
C ASN A 203 -0.33 -22.25 2.25
N GLY A 204 0.63 -22.04 3.16
CA GLY A 204 0.42 -21.47 4.51
C GLY A 204 1.49 -20.45 4.89
N THR A 205 1.53 -20.05 6.17
CA THR A 205 2.63 -19.24 6.71
C THR A 205 3.74 -20.09 7.34
N ALA A 206 4.94 -19.51 7.48
CA ALA A 206 5.97 -19.99 8.39
C ALA A 206 6.33 -18.86 9.35
N GLU A 207 5.98 -18.97 10.64
CA GLU A 207 6.15 -17.88 11.60
C GLU A 207 6.94 -18.30 12.86
N TYR A 208 8.01 -17.56 13.15
CA TYR A 208 8.93 -17.82 14.26
C TYR A 208 8.89 -16.64 15.23
N ILE A 209 8.42 -16.87 16.46
CA ILE A 209 8.03 -15.80 17.38
C ILE A 209 8.72 -15.95 18.74
N ALA A 210 9.36 -14.87 19.19
CA ALA A 210 9.89 -14.71 20.54
C ALA A 210 9.09 -13.66 21.32
N GLY A 211 8.31 -14.10 22.32
CA GLY A 211 7.41 -13.25 23.11
C GLY A 211 6.78 -14.00 24.29
N GLN A 212 6.37 -13.28 25.35
CA GLN A 212 5.78 -13.86 26.56
C GLN A 212 4.31 -14.27 26.36
N GLN A 213 3.56 -13.52 25.55
CA GLN A 213 2.16 -13.77 25.21
C GLN A 213 1.91 -13.51 23.74
N VAL A 214 1.36 -14.50 23.05
CA VAL A 214 1.25 -14.59 21.59
C VAL A 214 -0.19 -14.93 21.22
N VAL A 215 -0.78 -14.20 20.29
CA VAL A 215 -2.13 -14.46 19.79
C VAL A 215 -2.06 -14.89 18.33
N LEU A 216 -2.66 -16.04 18.04
CA LEU A 216 -2.75 -16.66 16.72
C LEU A 216 -4.19 -16.54 16.18
N TYR A 217 -4.32 -15.97 14.99
CA TYR A 217 -5.57 -15.77 14.26
C TYR A 217 -5.59 -16.61 12.97
N GLU A 218 -6.78 -16.94 12.48
CA GLU A 218 -6.95 -17.46 11.13
C GLU A 218 -7.03 -16.28 10.14
N SER A 219 -6.00 -16.10 9.30
CA SER A 219 -5.97 -15.06 8.25
C SER A 219 -5.39 -15.61 6.94
N SER A 220 -5.90 -15.11 5.81
CA SER A 220 -5.36 -15.36 4.47
C SER A 220 -4.76 -14.11 3.81
N SER A 221 -4.79 -12.95 4.46
CA SER A 221 -4.34 -11.68 3.85
C SER A 221 -3.45 -10.84 4.76
N SER A 222 -3.11 -11.37 5.94
CA SER A 222 -2.27 -10.70 6.93
C SER A 222 -1.53 -11.70 7.80
N ARG A 223 -0.48 -11.21 8.45
CA ARG A 223 0.30 -11.91 9.49
C ARG A 223 -0.64 -12.57 10.51
N GLN A 224 -0.52 -13.88 10.72
CA GLN A 224 -1.46 -14.62 11.59
C GLN A 224 -1.18 -14.37 13.08
N VAL A 225 0.00 -13.86 13.44
CA VAL A 225 0.43 -13.72 14.83
C VAL A 225 0.67 -12.27 15.26
N PHE A 226 0.33 -11.98 16.52
CA PHE A 226 0.67 -10.75 17.23
C PHE A 226 1.19 -11.06 18.65
N VAL A 227 2.29 -10.43 19.05
CA VAL A 227 2.78 -10.50 20.44
C VAL A 227 2.09 -9.44 21.28
N GLN A 228 1.42 -9.86 22.35
CA GLN A 228 0.74 -8.97 23.32
C GLN A 228 1.63 -8.56 24.49
N VAL A 229 2.59 -9.42 24.89
CA VAL A 229 3.54 -9.12 25.96
C VAL A 229 4.95 -9.52 25.54
N SER A 230 5.86 -8.56 25.63
CA SER A 230 7.26 -8.68 25.25
C SER A 230 8.07 -9.57 26.20
N SER A 231 9.15 -10.16 25.69
CA SER A 231 10.11 -10.96 26.47
C SER A 231 11.58 -10.59 26.20
N ARG A 232 11.88 -9.70 25.24
CA ARG A 232 13.24 -9.44 24.71
C ARG A 232 13.95 -10.68 24.14
N GLY A 233 13.18 -11.69 23.74
CA GLY A 233 13.70 -12.95 23.20
C GLY A 233 14.41 -12.81 21.85
N THR A 234 14.84 -13.92 21.26
CA THR A 234 15.62 -13.92 20.01
C THR A 234 15.14 -14.95 19.00
N VAL A 235 14.94 -14.50 17.75
CA VAL A 235 14.64 -15.34 16.59
C VAL A 235 15.87 -15.39 15.69
N VAL A 236 16.30 -16.60 15.32
CA VAL A 236 17.38 -16.82 14.34
C VAL A 236 16.85 -17.70 13.22
N ASP A 237 16.91 -17.23 11.98
CA ASP A 237 16.81 -18.11 10.82
C ASP A 237 18.11 -18.09 10.02
N ARG A 238 18.73 -19.26 9.91
CA ARG A 238 19.90 -19.55 9.06
C ARG A 238 19.71 -20.83 8.24
N GLY A 239 18.51 -21.43 8.33
CA GLY A 239 18.11 -22.59 7.57
C GLY A 239 17.53 -22.17 6.22
N ASP A 240 16.74 -23.06 5.62
CA ASP A 240 15.91 -22.76 4.45
C ASP A 240 14.44 -22.67 4.90
N THR A 241 13.75 -21.58 4.57
CA THR A 241 12.35 -21.32 4.94
C THR A 241 11.56 -20.90 3.70
N GLN A 242 10.57 -21.72 3.31
CA GLN A 242 9.77 -21.52 2.10
C GLN A 242 8.28 -21.63 2.42
N ALA A 243 7.50 -20.57 2.19
CA ALA A 243 6.08 -20.54 2.50
C ALA A 243 5.32 -19.60 1.55
N ALA A 244 3.99 -19.50 1.67
CA ALA A 244 3.25 -18.42 1.00
C ALA A 244 3.66 -17.06 1.59
N GLN A 245 3.66 -16.96 2.93
CA GLN A 245 4.11 -15.79 3.69
C GLN A 245 5.01 -16.23 4.87
N ILE A 246 5.93 -15.37 5.31
CA ILE A 246 6.90 -15.67 6.39
C ILE A 246 6.91 -14.53 7.42
N ASN A 247 6.92 -14.84 8.71
CA ASN A 247 7.00 -13.84 9.79
C ASN A 247 8.10 -14.22 10.80
N LEU A 248 9.10 -13.34 10.97
CA LEU A 248 10.04 -13.42 12.08
C LEU A 248 9.72 -12.26 13.04
N GLU A 249 9.34 -12.55 14.28
CA GLU A 249 8.96 -11.54 15.26
C GLU A 249 9.65 -11.76 16.60
N ALA A 250 10.34 -10.74 17.12
CA ALA A 250 11.00 -10.77 18.43
C ALA A 250 10.66 -9.51 19.21
N ALA A 251 9.68 -9.60 20.12
CA ALA A 251 9.19 -8.45 20.87
C ALA A 251 10.29 -7.90 21.79
N ASP A 252 10.63 -6.62 21.57
CA ASP A 252 11.79 -5.90 22.12
C ASP A 252 13.13 -6.68 22.02
N GLY A 253 13.22 -7.58 21.05
CA GLY A 253 14.20 -8.67 21.03
C GLY A 253 15.26 -8.52 19.95
N ASN A 254 15.74 -9.65 19.43
CA ASN A 254 16.68 -9.68 18.31
C ASN A 254 16.22 -10.65 17.21
N ILE A 255 16.28 -10.21 15.95
CA ILE A 255 16.06 -11.06 14.77
C ILE A 255 17.37 -11.18 14.00
N TYR A 256 17.73 -12.41 13.64
CA TYR A 256 18.87 -12.71 12.77
C TYR A 256 18.38 -13.48 11.54
N ALA A 257 18.12 -12.76 10.45
CA ALA A 257 17.71 -13.31 9.16
C ALA A 257 18.95 -13.54 8.28
N LEU A 258 19.52 -14.74 8.35
CA LEU A 258 20.86 -15.09 7.85
C LEU A 258 20.78 -16.05 6.65
N ALA A 259 20.19 -15.59 5.55
CA ALA A 259 20.02 -16.34 4.30
C ALA A 259 21.34 -16.68 3.55
N GLY A 260 22.49 -16.20 4.03
CA GLY A 260 23.81 -16.59 3.52
C GLY A 260 24.16 -15.92 2.18
N SER A 261 24.34 -16.73 1.12
CA SER A 261 24.76 -16.28 -0.22
C SER A 261 23.71 -16.51 -1.32
N GLY A 262 22.44 -16.67 -0.95
CA GLY A 262 21.31 -16.84 -1.86
C GLY A 262 19.98 -16.62 -1.15
N SER A 263 18.86 -16.90 -1.82
CA SER A 263 17.51 -16.79 -1.22
C SER A 263 17.14 -18.04 -0.46
N ARG A 264 17.41 -18.05 0.85
CA ARG A 264 16.96 -19.12 1.76
C ARG A 264 15.63 -18.85 2.42
N ILE A 265 15.29 -17.57 2.63
CA ILE A 265 13.99 -17.12 3.10
C ILE A 265 13.21 -16.67 1.86
N ARG A 266 12.18 -17.43 1.49
CA ARG A 266 11.41 -17.20 0.26
C ARG A 266 9.91 -17.33 0.51
N ALA A 267 9.21 -16.20 0.44
CA ALA A 267 7.78 -16.15 0.29
C ALA A 267 7.40 -16.32 -1.20
N THR A 268 6.38 -17.13 -1.50
CA THR A 268 5.83 -17.27 -2.84
C THR A 268 4.32 -17.50 -2.74
N GLY A 269 3.56 -16.45 -3.00
CA GLY A 269 2.12 -16.36 -2.75
C GLY A 269 1.28 -17.36 -3.53
N THR A 270 0.00 -17.43 -3.14
CA THR A 270 -1.05 -18.26 -3.76
C THR A 270 -2.13 -17.36 -4.37
N ALA A 271 -3.18 -17.95 -4.96
CA ALA A 271 -4.34 -17.17 -5.40
C ALA A 271 -5.10 -16.45 -4.27
N MET A 272 -4.82 -16.78 -3.00
CA MET A 272 -5.52 -16.26 -1.81
C MET A 272 -4.62 -15.54 -0.79
N ARG A 273 -3.28 -15.63 -0.93
CA ARG A 273 -2.26 -15.02 -0.05
C ARG A 273 -1.19 -14.38 -0.94
N ASP A 274 -0.80 -13.14 -0.64
CA ASP A 274 0.34 -12.49 -1.29
C ASP A 274 1.68 -13.15 -0.93
N GLY A 275 2.74 -12.83 -1.67
CA GLY A 275 4.09 -13.23 -1.29
C GLY A 275 4.67 -12.22 -0.30
N HIS A 276 4.72 -12.54 0.99
CA HIS A 276 5.11 -11.58 2.03
C HIS A 276 6.20 -12.10 2.98
N VAL A 277 7.19 -11.28 3.36
CA VAL A 277 8.13 -11.55 4.47
C VAL A 277 8.11 -10.41 5.48
N TRP A 278 7.78 -10.70 6.75
CA TRP A 278 7.86 -9.76 7.88
C TRP A 278 9.10 -10.03 8.73
N LEU A 279 9.86 -8.97 9.05
CA LEU A 279 10.90 -8.95 10.08
C LEU A 279 10.55 -7.87 11.13
N VAL A 280 10.03 -8.26 12.30
CA VAL A 280 9.45 -7.31 13.28
C VAL A 280 10.10 -7.43 14.66
N ALA A 281 10.90 -6.43 15.01
CA ALA A 281 11.46 -6.21 16.35
C ALA A 281 11.37 -4.72 16.70
N GLY A 282 10.15 -4.19 16.88
CA GLY A 282 9.88 -2.74 16.96
C GLY A 282 10.72 -1.96 17.98
N ASN A 283 10.96 -2.53 19.18
CA ASN A 283 11.86 -1.95 20.19
C ASN A 283 13.20 -2.73 20.31
N GLY A 284 13.54 -3.50 19.28
CA GLY A 284 14.66 -4.45 19.24
C GLY A 284 15.49 -4.35 17.96
N ASN A 285 16.32 -5.34 17.69
CA ASN A 285 17.34 -5.27 16.64
C ASN A 285 17.09 -6.28 15.52
N VAL A 286 17.12 -5.85 14.26
CA VAL A 286 17.10 -6.75 13.09
C VAL A 286 18.48 -6.79 12.45
N THR A 287 19.06 -7.98 12.29
CA THR A 287 20.25 -8.22 11.47
C THR A 287 19.87 -9.05 10.25
N GLN A 288 20.10 -8.53 9.04
CA GLN A 288 19.88 -9.24 7.77
C GLN A 288 21.22 -9.55 7.09
N GLN A 289 21.34 -10.78 6.57
CA GLN A 289 22.44 -11.20 5.71
C GLN A 289 21.92 -12.14 4.60
N GLY A 290 22.38 -11.94 3.37
CA GLY A 290 21.90 -12.70 2.21
C GLY A 290 20.59 -12.16 1.64
N MET A 291 20.02 -12.91 0.69
CA MET A 291 18.84 -12.47 -0.05
C MET A 291 17.56 -12.96 0.63
N LEU A 292 16.61 -12.05 0.81
CA LEU A 292 15.20 -12.37 1.08
C LEU A 292 14.45 -12.30 -0.26
N ALA A 293 13.49 -13.19 -0.48
CA ALA A 293 12.69 -13.17 -1.71
C ALA A 293 11.19 -13.22 -1.40
N ALA A 294 10.41 -12.42 -2.14
CA ALA A 294 8.96 -12.34 -2.05
C ALA A 294 8.37 -12.21 -3.45
N THR A 295 7.41 -13.06 -3.81
CA THR A 295 6.82 -13.11 -5.16
C THR A 295 5.36 -13.55 -5.06
N ASN A 296 4.47 -12.92 -5.81
CA ASN A 296 3.06 -13.29 -5.86
C ASN A 296 2.81 -14.46 -6.81
N ALA A 297 1.60 -15.03 -6.79
CA ALA A 297 1.24 -16.22 -7.58
C ALA A 297 1.26 -15.99 -9.11
N ASP A 298 1.11 -14.75 -9.56
CA ASP A 298 1.20 -14.33 -10.96
C ASP A 298 2.65 -14.09 -11.43
N GLY A 299 3.63 -14.17 -10.53
CA GLY A 299 5.02 -13.85 -10.79
C GLY A 299 5.39 -12.38 -10.59
N SER A 300 4.45 -11.51 -10.20
CA SER A 300 4.76 -10.15 -9.79
C SER A 300 5.55 -10.13 -8.47
N GLY A 301 6.27 -9.04 -8.21
CA GLY A 301 7.05 -8.89 -6.99
C GLY A 301 6.15 -8.78 -5.75
N GLY A 302 6.46 -9.56 -4.71
CA GLY A 302 5.76 -9.49 -3.43
C GLY A 302 6.25 -8.34 -2.54
N THR A 303 6.05 -8.46 -1.23
CA THR A 303 6.42 -7.43 -0.24
C THR A 303 7.37 -7.97 0.82
N VAL A 304 8.29 -7.14 1.30
CA VAL A 304 9.08 -7.39 2.51
C VAL A 304 8.94 -6.20 3.46
N ASP A 305 8.50 -6.45 4.68
CA ASP A 305 8.42 -5.47 5.76
C ASP A 305 9.57 -5.68 6.75
N THR A 306 10.26 -4.60 7.13
CA THR A 306 11.34 -4.62 8.12
C THR A 306 11.14 -3.51 9.15
N ILE A 307 10.67 -3.86 10.35
CA ILE A 307 10.36 -2.94 11.44
C ILE A 307 11.33 -3.21 12.60
N ALA A 308 12.18 -2.24 12.95
CA ALA A 308 13.25 -2.43 13.93
C ALA A 308 13.60 -1.15 14.71
N ASN A 309 13.99 -1.26 15.99
CA ASN A 309 14.62 -0.15 16.70
C ASN A 309 16.04 0.12 16.19
N THR A 310 16.78 -0.94 15.82
CA THR A 310 18.01 -0.81 15.02
C THR A 310 18.05 -1.85 13.90
N LEU A 311 18.51 -1.45 12.72
CA LEU A 311 18.70 -2.32 11.56
C LEU A 311 20.19 -2.47 11.23
N SER A 312 20.65 -3.70 11.04
CA SER A 312 22.02 -4.02 10.63
C SER A 312 22.01 -4.87 9.36
N LEU A 313 22.25 -4.21 8.22
CA LEU A 313 22.35 -4.85 6.91
C LEU A 313 23.80 -5.27 6.67
N ARG A 314 24.06 -6.57 6.51
CA ARG A 314 25.41 -7.09 6.21
C ARG A 314 25.75 -6.97 4.73
N ASN A 315 27.03 -7.08 4.37
CA ASN A 315 27.53 -6.84 3.01
C ASN A 315 26.87 -7.67 1.89
N SER A 316 26.19 -8.79 2.19
CA SER A 316 25.42 -9.59 1.24
C SER A 316 23.89 -9.46 1.36
N ALA A 317 23.38 -8.55 2.21
CA ALA A 317 21.96 -8.30 2.38
C ALA A 317 21.35 -7.75 1.08
N ALA A 318 20.24 -8.34 0.64
CA ALA A 318 19.44 -7.87 -0.49
C ALA A 318 17.99 -8.35 -0.33
N VAL A 319 17.07 -7.68 -1.02
CA VAL A 319 15.68 -8.12 -1.15
C VAL A 319 15.34 -8.24 -2.63
N GLN A 320 14.68 -9.34 -2.99
CA GLN A 320 14.09 -9.57 -4.31
C GLN A 320 12.57 -9.67 -4.15
N ALA A 321 11.92 -8.53 -4.22
CA ALA A 321 10.48 -8.30 -4.07
C ALA A 321 10.00 -7.23 -5.07
N GLY A 322 8.72 -6.84 -5.02
CA GLY A 322 8.23 -5.63 -5.67
C GLY A 322 8.53 -4.40 -4.82
N LEU A 323 8.30 -4.52 -3.51
CA LEU A 323 8.50 -3.49 -2.51
C LEU A 323 9.26 -4.02 -1.28
N TRP A 324 10.17 -3.21 -0.74
CA TRP A 324 10.81 -3.41 0.56
C TRP A 324 10.56 -2.20 1.45
N ASN A 325 9.71 -2.37 2.45
CA ASN A 325 9.43 -1.37 3.47
C ASN A 325 10.43 -1.51 4.63
N VAL A 326 11.00 -0.40 5.07
CA VAL A 326 11.95 -0.33 6.19
C VAL A 326 11.52 0.77 7.16
N SER A 327 11.38 0.46 8.44
CA SER A 327 10.92 1.40 9.46
C SER A 327 11.77 1.31 10.73
N THR A 328 12.33 2.44 11.15
CA THR A 328 13.13 2.59 12.38
C THR A 328 12.86 3.94 13.08
N PRO A 329 13.35 4.17 14.31
CA PRO A 329 13.25 5.46 15.00
C PRO A 329 13.99 6.60 14.25
N ASP A 330 15.31 6.46 14.06
CA ASP A 330 16.17 7.26 13.19
C ASP A 330 16.77 6.35 12.11
N PHE A 331 17.10 6.88 10.92
CA PHE A 331 17.64 6.07 9.82
C PHE A 331 18.91 6.66 9.20
N THR A 332 19.87 5.81 8.84
CA THR A 332 21.09 6.23 8.13
C THR A 332 21.42 5.26 7.00
N VAL A 333 21.47 5.78 5.77
CA VAL A 333 22.00 5.06 4.62
C VAL A 333 23.54 5.15 4.69
N ASP A 334 24.12 4.29 5.51
CA ASP A 334 25.57 4.05 5.56
C ASP A 334 26.04 3.22 4.35
N SER A 335 27.31 2.87 4.27
CA SER A 335 27.87 2.11 3.14
C SER A 335 27.34 0.67 3.03
N ALA A 336 26.86 0.08 4.12
CA ALA A 336 26.33 -1.28 4.14
C ALA A 336 24.85 -1.29 3.69
N THR A 337 24.08 -0.34 4.22
CA THR A 337 22.69 -0.05 3.82
C THR A 337 22.62 0.41 2.37
N ALA A 338 23.52 1.31 1.94
CA ALA A 338 23.64 1.74 0.55
C ALA A 338 23.86 0.56 -0.40
N GLY A 339 24.83 -0.31 -0.07
CA GLY A 339 25.06 -1.53 -0.85
C GLY A 339 23.85 -2.47 -0.91
N ALA A 340 23.07 -2.56 0.17
CA ALA A 340 21.86 -3.39 0.21
C ALA A 340 20.73 -2.79 -0.64
N PHE A 341 20.45 -1.49 -0.50
CA PHE A 341 19.45 -0.77 -1.29
C PHE A 341 19.79 -0.82 -2.77
N VAL A 342 21.05 -0.53 -3.15
CA VAL A 342 21.53 -0.65 -4.54
C VAL A 342 21.34 -2.07 -5.10
N ARG A 343 21.55 -3.13 -4.31
CA ARG A 343 21.28 -4.52 -4.77
C ARG A 343 19.79 -4.77 -5.01
N SER A 344 18.92 -4.36 -4.09
CA SER A 344 17.46 -4.53 -4.21
C SER A 344 16.89 -3.72 -5.39
N LEU A 345 17.26 -2.44 -5.52
CA LEU A 345 16.84 -1.55 -6.60
C LEU A 345 17.26 -2.09 -7.98
N ASN A 346 18.51 -2.55 -8.13
CA ASN A 346 18.97 -3.17 -9.37
C ASN A 346 18.35 -4.56 -9.66
N ALA A 347 17.70 -5.19 -8.67
CA ALA A 347 16.91 -6.41 -8.85
C ALA A 347 15.43 -6.12 -9.20
N GLY A 348 15.02 -4.84 -9.26
CA GLY A 348 13.65 -4.40 -9.56
C GLY A 348 12.80 -4.07 -8.32
N THR A 349 13.33 -4.24 -7.12
CA THR A 349 12.61 -3.98 -5.86
C THR A 349 12.69 -2.50 -5.50
N SER A 350 11.53 -1.83 -5.45
CA SER A 350 11.44 -0.46 -4.91
C SER A 350 11.64 -0.50 -3.39
N VAL A 351 12.19 0.58 -2.82
CA VAL A 351 12.56 0.64 -1.40
C VAL A 351 11.94 1.87 -0.76
N ASP A 352 11.11 1.65 0.26
CA ASP A 352 10.47 2.70 1.04
C ASP A 352 11.02 2.65 2.47
N ALA A 353 11.95 3.56 2.79
CA ALA A 353 12.58 3.66 4.09
C ALA A 353 12.00 4.83 4.89
N THR A 354 11.72 4.59 6.18
CA THR A 354 11.06 5.55 7.07
C THR A 354 11.80 5.68 8.40
N ALA A 355 12.19 6.90 8.77
CA ALA A 355 12.60 7.28 10.12
C ALA A 355 11.38 7.86 10.85
N THR A 356 10.99 7.27 11.97
CA THR A 356 9.66 7.46 12.57
C THR A 356 9.62 8.43 13.76
N GLY A 357 10.76 8.81 14.35
CA GLY A 357 10.81 9.61 15.58
C GLY A 357 10.28 8.89 16.83
N THR A 358 10.04 7.57 16.74
CA THR A 358 9.60 6.75 17.88
C THR A 358 10.70 6.59 18.93
N ASN A 359 10.36 6.07 20.12
CA ASN A 359 11.32 5.72 21.18
C ASN A 359 12.26 6.87 21.65
N GLY A 360 11.90 8.13 21.39
CA GLY A 360 12.69 9.31 21.74
C GLY A 360 13.77 9.71 20.73
N ALA A 361 13.76 9.12 19.54
CA ALA A 361 14.56 9.52 18.38
C ALA A 361 14.23 10.95 17.90
N THR A 362 15.11 11.56 17.10
CA THR A 362 14.78 12.84 16.45
C THR A 362 13.90 12.65 15.21
N GLY A 363 13.87 11.44 14.65
CA GLY A 363 13.14 11.11 13.43
C GLY A 363 13.86 11.60 12.17
N ASP A 364 15.18 11.78 12.24
CA ASP A 364 15.98 12.25 11.11
C ASP A 364 16.47 11.08 10.24
N MET A 365 16.70 11.39 8.97
CA MET A 365 17.26 10.47 7.98
C MET A 365 18.50 11.09 7.30
N THR A 366 19.62 10.38 7.35
CA THR A 366 20.85 10.81 6.67
C THR A 366 21.27 9.82 5.59
N VAL A 367 21.46 10.31 4.36
CA VAL A 367 22.13 9.57 3.28
C VAL A 367 23.62 9.88 3.35
N ALA A 368 24.39 8.95 3.91
CA ALA A 368 25.83 9.09 4.17
C ALA A 368 26.72 8.30 3.19
N SER A 369 26.12 7.69 2.17
CA SER A 369 26.83 6.91 1.13
C SER A 369 26.01 6.87 -0.15
N SER A 370 26.69 6.91 -1.30
CA SER A 370 26.06 7.05 -2.61
C SER A 370 25.19 5.86 -3.00
N LEU A 371 24.09 6.13 -3.71
CA LEU A 371 23.19 5.14 -4.31
C LEU A 371 23.22 5.34 -5.83
N ASP A 372 23.63 4.33 -6.58
CA ASP A 372 23.62 4.32 -8.05
C ASP A 372 22.93 3.04 -8.55
N TRP A 373 21.86 3.20 -9.33
CA TRP A 373 21.10 2.07 -9.86
C TRP A 373 20.50 2.33 -11.24
N LYS A 374 20.11 1.25 -11.92
CA LYS A 374 19.41 1.27 -13.21
C LYS A 374 18.03 0.62 -13.11
N GLY A 375 17.20 0.86 -14.11
CA GLY A 375 15.86 0.28 -14.20
C GLY A 375 14.77 1.12 -13.50
N PRO A 376 13.57 0.55 -13.32
CA PRO A 376 12.36 1.28 -12.90
C PRO A 376 12.13 1.34 -11.39
N ALA A 377 12.91 0.61 -10.59
CA ALA A 377 12.74 0.57 -9.13
C ALA A 377 12.91 1.98 -8.54
N SER A 378 11.98 2.38 -7.69
CA SER A 378 11.95 3.71 -7.07
C SER A 378 12.39 3.66 -5.61
N LEU A 379 12.77 4.81 -5.07
CA LEU A 379 13.29 4.94 -3.70
C LEU A 379 12.54 6.07 -2.97
N SER A 380 11.84 5.72 -1.89
CA SER A 380 11.22 6.68 -0.97
C SER A 380 12.03 6.75 0.32
N LEU A 381 12.41 7.97 0.73
CA LEU A 381 13.16 8.27 1.93
C LEU A 381 12.32 9.24 2.78
N VAL A 382 11.64 8.72 3.80
CA VAL A 382 10.64 9.43 4.58
C VAL A 382 11.15 9.65 6.01
N ALA A 383 11.59 10.87 6.33
CA ALA A 383 11.90 11.27 7.69
C ALA A 383 10.65 11.78 8.41
N PHE A 384 10.55 11.53 9.71
CA PHE A 384 9.62 12.22 10.60
C PHE A 384 10.00 13.68 10.74
N ARG A 385 11.29 14.03 10.65
CA ARG A 385 11.79 15.40 10.72
C ARG A 385 12.68 15.78 9.53
N ASN A 386 13.99 15.50 9.52
CA ASN A 386 14.86 15.98 8.42
C ASN A 386 15.35 14.86 7.50
N VAL A 387 15.39 15.11 6.19
CA VAL A 387 16.14 14.29 5.22
C VAL A 387 17.40 15.05 4.79
N THR A 388 18.59 14.49 5.05
CA THR A 388 19.86 15.08 4.63
C THR A 388 20.60 14.16 3.67
N ILE A 389 21.01 14.66 2.50
CA ILE A 389 22.02 13.99 1.66
C ILE A 389 23.36 14.64 1.99
N ALA A 390 24.31 13.84 2.50
CA ALA A 390 25.59 14.34 2.99
C ALA A 390 26.51 14.86 1.87
N ALA A 391 27.45 15.73 2.23
CA ALA A 391 28.48 16.20 1.32
C ALA A 391 29.24 15.04 0.65
N ALA A 392 29.59 15.21 -0.64
CA ALA A 392 30.19 14.18 -1.51
C ALA A 392 29.37 12.88 -1.73
N THR A 393 28.15 12.77 -1.19
CA THR A 393 27.22 11.70 -1.54
C THR A 393 26.55 11.98 -2.90
N THR A 394 26.27 10.93 -3.67
CA THR A 394 25.50 11.04 -4.93
C THR A 394 24.31 10.08 -4.90
N LEU A 395 23.12 10.58 -5.22
CA LEU A 395 21.98 9.76 -5.63
C LEU A 395 21.94 9.77 -7.17
N ARG A 396 21.95 8.60 -7.82
CA ARG A 396 21.95 8.48 -9.28
C ARG A 396 21.01 7.38 -9.76
N ASN A 397 20.21 7.68 -10.78
CA ASN A 397 19.44 6.69 -11.52
C ASN A 397 19.74 6.76 -13.02
N THR A 398 19.85 5.60 -13.67
CA THR A 398 20.10 5.45 -15.12
C THR A 398 19.00 4.64 -15.81
N GLY A 399 17.76 4.79 -15.33
CA GLY A 399 16.56 4.12 -15.82
C GLY A 399 15.34 5.02 -15.70
N SER A 400 14.22 4.47 -15.24
CA SER A 400 12.96 5.21 -15.01
C SER A 400 12.57 5.23 -13.53
N GLY A 401 13.53 5.07 -12.63
CA GLY A 401 13.31 5.06 -11.19
C GLY A 401 13.13 6.47 -10.65
N ASN A 402 12.13 6.66 -9.80
CA ASN A 402 11.86 7.93 -9.14
C ASN A 402 12.48 7.98 -7.75
N VAL A 403 12.73 9.20 -7.24
CA VAL A 403 13.05 9.43 -5.83
C VAL A 403 12.02 10.33 -5.17
N SER A 404 11.62 9.95 -3.96
CA SER A 404 10.90 10.80 -3.01
C SER A 404 11.78 11.04 -1.79
N LEU A 405 12.05 12.31 -1.46
CA LEU A 405 12.66 12.71 -0.19
C LEU A 405 11.58 13.45 0.60
N ARG A 406 11.06 12.88 1.70
CA ARG A 406 9.89 13.41 2.41
C ARG A 406 10.21 13.65 3.89
N ALA A 407 9.84 14.82 4.41
CA ALA A 407 10.24 15.29 5.74
C ALA A 407 9.13 15.25 6.82
N ASP A 408 7.94 14.76 6.48
CA ASP A 408 6.75 14.74 7.35
C ASP A 408 6.14 13.33 7.51
N ALA A 409 6.91 12.34 7.98
CA ALA A 409 6.40 10.96 8.15
C ALA A 409 5.13 10.83 9.01
N ALA A 410 4.82 11.82 9.85
CA ALA A 410 3.60 11.91 10.65
C ALA A 410 2.59 12.98 10.15
N SER A 411 2.85 13.61 9.01
CA SER A 411 2.07 14.71 8.40
C SER A 411 1.70 15.82 9.39
N ILE A 412 2.72 16.29 10.12
CA ILE A 412 2.66 17.41 11.07
C ILE A 412 3.76 18.42 10.73
N ASN A 413 3.52 19.70 10.99
CA ASN A 413 4.53 20.73 10.81
C ASN A 413 5.48 20.75 12.01
N ASN A 414 6.63 20.11 11.90
CA ASN A 414 7.67 20.03 12.93
C ASN A 414 9.01 20.67 12.50
N ASN A 415 8.95 21.55 11.50
CA ASN A 415 10.07 22.18 10.81
C ASN A 415 10.89 21.20 9.96
N GLY A 416 10.26 20.12 9.49
CA GLY A 416 10.86 19.08 8.69
C GLY A 416 11.49 19.63 7.40
N SER A 417 12.79 19.40 7.23
CA SER A 417 13.60 20.01 6.17
C SER A 417 14.28 18.97 5.27
N VAL A 418 14.48 19.32 3.99
CA VAL A 418 15.23 18.49 3.04
C VAL A 418 16.50 19.21 2.60
N ALA A 419 17.65 18.73 3.07
CA ALA A 419 18.95 19.32 2.82
C ALA A 419 19.81 18.44 1.90
N ASN A 420 19.84 18.74 0.60
CA ASN A 420 20.87 18.18 -0.28
C ASN A 420 22.18 18.98 -0.14
N GLN A 421 23.23 18.32 0.36
CA GLN A 421 24.61 18.82 0.41
C GLN A 421 25.52 18.07 -0.59
N GLY A 422 24.99 17.04 -1.26
CA GLY A 422 25.65 16.21 -2.26
C GLY A 422 25.15 16.50 -3.67
N THR A 423 25.05 15.43 -4.48
CA THR A 423 24.56 15.48 -5.87
C THR A 423 23.34 14.60 -6.07
N ILE A 424 22.32 15.13 -6.76
CA ILE A 424 21.21 14.38 -7.33
C ILE A 424 21.45 14.32 -8.84
N ASP A 425 21.75 13.13 -9.35
CA ASP A 425 22.14 12.88 -10.74
C ASP A 425 21.07 12.07 -11.48
N TRP A 426 20.19 12.80 -12.16
CA TRP A 426 19.13 12.28 -13.02
C TRP A 426 19.44 12.51 -14.51
N SER A 427 20.70 12.84 -14.86
CA SER A 427 21.13 13.19 -16.22
C SER A 427 20.89 12.10 -17.27
N ASP A 428 20.95 10.84 -16.85
CA ASP A 428 20.69 9.65 -17.68
C ASP A 428 19.34 8.97 -17.34
N SER A 429 18.49 9.62 -16.52
CA SER A 429 17.20 9.06 -16.08
C SER A 429 16.02 9.59 -16.91
N THR A 430 15.00 8.76 -17.09
CA THR A 430 13.65 9.17 -17.54
C THR A 430 12.67 9.35 -16.37
N GLY A 431 13.06 8.95 -15.15
CA GLY A 431 12.32 9.22 -13.91
C GLY A 431 12.44 10.67 -13.45
N PHE A 432 11.87 10.97 -12.28
CA PHE A 432 11.88 12.28 -11.63
C PHE A 432 12.22 12.19 -10.13
N VAL A 433 12.55 13.33 -9.53
CA VAL A 433 12.84 13.47 -8.10
C VAL A 433 11.91 14.52 -7.48
N ARG A 434 11.29 14.16 -6.35
CA ARG A 434 10.51 15.10 -5.52
C ARG A 434 11.16 15.22 -4.14
N SER A 435 11.24 16.44 -3.63
CA SER A 435 11.63 16.74 -2.25
C SER A 435 10.45 17.44 -1.56
N PHE A 436 10.07 17.00 -0.37
CA PHE A 436 8.94 17.51 0.39
C PHE A 436 9.39 17.97 1.77
N TYR A 437 9.18 19.24 2.08
CA TYR A 437 9.60 19.89 3.32
C TYR A 437 8.47 20.76 3.86
N ASP A 438 8.40 20.93 5.18
CA ASP A 438 7.32 21.69 5.83
C ASP A 438 7.24 23.13 5.33
N MET A 439 6.05 23.72 5.37
CA MET A 439 5.84 25.15 5.13
C MET A 439 6.68 26.06 6.06
N ASN A 440 7.04 25.57 7.25
CA ASN A 440 7.95 26.21 8.20
C ASN A 440 9.35 25.54 8.28
N GLY A 441 9.65 24.59 7.38
CA GLY A 441 10.93 23.93 7.23
C GLY A 441 11.86 24.64 6.25
N SER A 442 12.86 23.94 5.75
CA SER A 442 13.85 24.46 4.81
C SER A 442 14.22 23.46 3.72
N TYR A 443 14.68 23.99 2.57
CA TYR A 443 15.13 23.20 1.43
C TYR A 443 16.46 23.72 0.89
N SER A 444 17.44 22.83 0.73
CA SER A 444 18.66 23.11 -0.04
C SER A 444 18.76 22.13 -1.21
N HIS A 445 18.79 22.66 -2.44
CA HIS A 445 18.79 21.88 -3.67
C HIS A 445 20.12 21.13 -3.96
N GLY A 446 21.24 21.58 -3.38
CA GLY A 446 22.57 21.00 -3.58
C GLY A 446 23.02 21.04 -5.05
N SER A 447 23.84 20.06 -5.47
CA SER A 447 24.12 19.85 -6.89
C SER A 447 23.02 19.01 -7.52
N ILE A 448 22.53 19.43 -8.70
CA ILE A 448 21.52 18.71 -9.50
C ILE A 448 22.03 18.59 -10.93
N LEU A 449 22.06 17.37 -11.45
CA LEU A 449 22.24 17.08 -12.88
C LEU A 449 20.92 16.52 -13.41
N ALA A 450 20.30 17.22 -14.36
CA ALA A 450 19.03 16.85 -14.96
C ALA A 450 19.22 16.42 -16.42
N ASN A 451 18.38 15.49 -16.90
CA ASN A 451 18.40 15.02 -18.27
C ASN A 451 17.80 16.08 -19.20
N SER A 452 18.62 16.64 -20.10
CA SER A 452 18.20 17.68 -21.06
C SER A 452 17.19 17.22 -22.10
N ALA A 453 16.96 15.90 -22.23
CA ALA A 453 15.94 15.29 -23.09
C ALA A 453 14.76 14.72 -22.28
N TRP A 454 14.68 14.96 -20.97
CA TRP A 454 13.52 14.59 -20.17
C TRP A 454 12.30 15.44 -20.54
N ALA A 455 11.15 14.79 -20.62
CA ALA A 455 9.85 15.43 -20.76
C ALA A 455 8.88 14.85 -19.73
N ALA A 456 8.00 15.70 -19.20
CA ALA A 456 6.93 15.26 -18.33
C ALA A 456 6.01 14.27 -19.07
N ALA A 457 5.53 13.25 -18.35
CA ALA A 457 4.53 12.34 -18.91
C ALA A 457 3.26 13.12 -19.30
N PRO A 458 2.59 12.80 -20.43
CA PRO A 458 1.37 13.49 -20.84
C PRO A 458 0.33 13.55 -19.72
N TYR A 459 -0.35 14.69 -19.58
CA TYR A 459 -1.34 14.98 -18.52
C TYR A 459 -0.79 14.99 -17.09
N SER A 460 0.50 14.76 -16.82
CA SER A 460 1.03 14.69 -15.44
C SER A 460 1.15 16.04 -14.74
N GLY A 461 1.16 17.14 -15.50
CA GLY A 461 1.37 18.51 -15.02
C GLY A 461 2.71 18.75 -14.30
N LEU A 462 3.71 17.87 -14.46
CA LEU A 462 5.06 18.10 -13.95
C LEU A 462 5.76 19.18 -14.81
N VAL A 463 6.35 20.18 -14.15
CA VAL A 463 7.06 21.28 -14.84
C VAL A 463 8.57 21.02 -14.93
N ALA A 464 9.15 20.24 -14.01
CA ALA A 464 10.59 19.94 -13.96
C ALA A 464 10.88 18.52 -13.44
N GLN A 465 12.00 17.95 -13.90
CA GLN A 465 12.44 16.60 -13.51
C GLN A 465 12.81 16.48 -12.02
N VAL A 466 13.33 17.55 -11.41
CA VAL A 466 13.72 17.61 -10.00
C VAL A 466 13.03 18.80 -9.35
N THR A 467 12.10 18.56 -8.43
CA THR A 467 11.28 19.62 -7.81
C THR A 467 11.23 19.49 -6.29
N GLY A 468 11.50 20.59 -5.58
CA GLY A 468 11.20 20.73 -4.15
C GLY A 468 9.82 21.38 -3.95
N TYR A 469 8.99 20.80 -3.08
CA TYR A 469 7.62 21.19 -2.76
C TYR A 469 7.49 21.52 -1.26
N LYS A 470 6.89 22.67 -0.94
CA LYS A 470 6.42 23.03 0.40
C LYS A 470 5.17 22.21 0.73
N LEU A 471 5.15 21.56 1.88
CA LEU A 471 4.02 20.75 2.35
C LEU A 471 2.94 21.62 2.98
N VAL A 472 1.73 21.50 2.45
CA VAL A 472 0.50 22.05 3.02
C VAL A 472 -0.16 20.93 3.84
N ASN A 473 -0.10 21.08 5.17
CA ASN A 473 -0.56 20.08 6.15
C ASN A 473 -1.67 20.62 7.06
N SER A 474 -2.14 21.85 6.83
CA SER A 474 -3.22 22.51 7.56
C SER A 474 -3.87 23.63 6.74
N LEU A 475 -5.07 24.07 7.17
CA LEU A 475 -5.73 25.26 6.62
C LEU A 475 -4.87 26.54 6.76
N ALA A 476 -4.02 26.62 7.78
CA ALA A 476 -3.09 27.73 7.98
C ALA A 476 -1.94 27.74 6.96
N ASP A 477 -1.42 26.57 6.59
CA ASP A 477 -0.43 26.44 5.50
C ASP A 477 -1.07 26.78 4.15
N LEU A 478 -2.31 26.31 3.94
CA LEU A 478 -3.08 26.57 2.73
C LEU A 478 -3.32 28.07 2.52
N GLN A 479 -3.65 28.80 3.59
CA GLN A 479 -3.76 30.26 3.52
C GLN A 479 -2.39 30.94 3.29
N SER A 480 -1.32 30.35 3.82
CA SER A 480 0.05 30.86 3.72
C SER A 480 0.67 30.65 2.33
N VAL A 481 0.03 29.90 1.42
CA VAL A 481 0.39 29.84 -0.02
C VAL A 481 0.38 31.24 -0.64
N SER A 482 -0.54 32.11 -0.24
CA SER A 482 -0.65 33.50 -0.71
C SER A 482 0.56 34.38 -0.34
N LEU A 483 1.50 33.90 0.47
CA LEU A 483 2.75 34.60 0.81
C LEU A 483 3.89 34.36 -0.20
N ASP A 484 3.79 33.32 -1.04
CA ASP A 484 4.74 33.01 -2.12
C ASP A 484 3.99 32.35 -3.29
N LEU A 485 3.31 33.19 -4.08
CA LEU A 485 2.53 32.78 -5.24
C LEU A 485 3.36 32.18 -6.39
N THR A 486 4.69 32.24 -6.29
CA THR A 486 5.65 31.59 -7.20
C THR A 486 6.11 30.21 -6.73
N GLY A 487 5.76 29.81 -5.50
CA GLY A 487 6.26 28.60 -4.86
C GLY A 487 5.72 27.30 -5.45
N ASN A 488 6.42 26.21 -5.18
CA ASN A 488 5.94 24.86 -5.44
C ASN A 488 5.34 24.29 -4.14
N TYR A 489 4.11 23.80 -4.22
CA TYR A 489 3.32 23.32 -3.09
C TYR A 489 2.80 21.90 -3.34
N ALA A 490 2.71 21.12 -2.28
CA ALA A 490 2.04 19.83 -2.29
C ALA A 490 1.16 19.67 -1.04
N LEU A 491 -0.04 19.10 -1.18
CA LEU A 491 -0.78 18.63 0.00
C LEU A 491 -0.02 17.43 0.62
N GLY A 492 0.27 17.50 1.92
CA GLY A 492 0.88 16.38 2.65
C GLY A 492 -0.15 15.35 3.14
N LYS A 493 -1.41 15.78 3.26
CA LYS A 493 -2.59 14.99 3.65
C LYS A 493 -3.86 15.74 3.23
N ASN A 494 -5.03 15.13 3.47
CA ASN A 494 -6.32 15.81 3.31
C ASN A 494 -6.47 16.98 4.31
N ILE A 495 -7.07 18.09 3.88
CA ILE A 495 -7.30 19.29 4.68
C ILE A 495 -8.80 19.43 4.98
N ASP A 496 -9.16 19.50 6.25
CA ASP A 496 -10.48 20.00 6.68
C ASP A 496 -10.47 21.53 6.63
N ALA A 497 -11.35 22.11 5.83
CA ALA A 497 -11.53 23.55 5.66
C ALA A 497 -12.85 24.07 6.27
N SER A 498 -13.61 23.26 7.02
CA SER A 498 -14.92 23.64 7.60
C SER A 498 -14.90 24.89 8.48
N ALA A 499 -13.74 25.22 9.07
CA ALA A 499 -13.52 26.45 9.82
C ALA A 499 -13.74 27.73 8.97
N THR A 500 -13.68 27.64 7.64
CA THR A 500 -13.95 28.76 6.71
C THR A 500 -15.40 29.25 6.72
N ASN A 501 -16.35 28.42 7.19
CA ASN A 501 -17.75 28.81 7.41
C ASN A 501 -17.93 29.66 8.69
N SER A 502 -17.09 29.45 9.71
CA SER A 502 -17.42 29.86 11.09
C SER A 502 -16.40 30.77 11.78
N SER A 503 -15.12 30.71 11.39
CA SER A 503 -14.03 31.25 12.21
C SER A 503 -12.76 31.66 11.44
N VAL A 504 -12.63 31.30 10.16
CA VAL A 504 -11.49 31.66 9.30
C VAL A 504 -11.98 32.37 8.05
N ALA A 505 -11.79 33.70 7.99
CA ALA A 505 -11.97 34.46 6.76
C ALA A 505 -10.85 34.13 5.77
N PHE A 506 -11.05 33.12 4.92
CA PHE A 506 -10.07 32.71 3.92
C PHE A 506 -9.96 33.76 2.81
N VAL A 507 -8.74 34.04 2.35
CA VAL A 507 -8.41 34.93 1.24
C VAL A 507 -7.83 34.09 0.10
N SER A 508 -8.34 34.32 -1.12
CA SER A 508 -8.05 33.50 -2.30
C SER A 508 -6.55 33.47 -2.63
N ILE A 509 -6.08 32.34 -3.16
CA ILE A 509 -4.69 32.18 -3.58
C ILE A 509 -4.51 32.88 -4.94
N GLY A 510 -3.90 34.07 -4.89
CA GLY A 510 -3.63 34.93 -6.06
C GLY A 510 -4.85 35.67 -6.59
N ASP A 511 -4.64 36.84 -7.18
CA ASP A 511 -5.65 37.72 -7.76
C ASP A 511 -5.27 38.22 -9.18
N THR A 512 -6.03 39.16 -9.73
CA THR A 512 -5.82 39.69 -11.09
C THR A 512 -4.58 40.59 -11.23
N ALA A 513 -4.03 41.10 -10.14
CA ALA A 513 -2.77 41.86 -10.12
C ALA A 513 -1.57 40.97 -9.76
N THR A 514 -1.78 39.93 -8.95
CA THR A 514 -0.80 38.97 -8.46
C THR A 514 -1.34 37.54 -8.58
N PRO A 515 -1.34 36.94 -9.79
CA PRO A 515 -1.89 35.61 -9.98
C PRO A 515 -0.95 34.50 -9.48
N PHE A 516 -1.50 33.35 -9.08
CA PHE A 516 -0.72 32.18 -8.70
C PHE A 516 0.05 31.63 -9.90
N SER A 517 1.38 31.61 -9.82
CA SER A 517 2.29 31.37 -10.94
C SER A 517 3.25 30.20 -10.74
N GLY A 518 3.21 29.57 -9.56
CA GLY A 518 3.96 28.35 -9.21
C GLY A 518 3.21 27.04 -9.47
N GLN A 519 3.53 26.00 -8.70
CA GLN A 519 2.88 24.68 -8.78
C GLN A 519 2.10 24.36 -7.50
N PHE A 520 0.93 23.75 -7.62
CA PHE A 520 0.18 23.15 -6.52
C PHE A 520 -0.26 21.73 -6.90
N ASP A 521 0.33 20.72 -6.25
CA ASP A 521 0.01 19.30 -6.46
C ASP A 521 -0.77 18.76 -5.24
N GLY A 522 -2.04 18.44 -5.42
CA GLY A 522 -2.83 17.78 -4.38
C GLY A 522 -2.32 16.39 -4.03
N MET A 523 -1.45 15.77 -4.85
CA MET A 523 -0.90 14.42 -4.62
C MET A 523 -1.97 13.33 -4.44
N GLY A 524 -3.23 13.58 -4.85
CA GLY A 524 -4.39 12.70 -4.61
C GLY A 524 -5.17 13.01 -3.32
N HIS A 525 -4.76 14.00 -2.53
CA HIS A 525 -5.47 14.49 -1.36
C HIS A 525 -6.59 15.47 -1.71
N VAL A 526 -7.52 15.66 -0.76
CA VAL A 526 -8.65 16.57 -0.87
C VAL A 526 -8.58 17.73 0.11
N ILE A 527 -9.22 18.84 -0.25
CA ILE A 527 -9.64 19.91 0.66
C ILE A 527 -11.15 19.77 0.84
N ASP A 528 -11.60 19.46 2.04
CA ASP A 528 -13.00 19.15 2.34
C ASP A 528 -13.70 20.30 3.06
N ALA A 529 -15.01 20.48 2.81
CA ALA A 529 -15.86 21.48 3.47
C ALA A 529 -15.35 22.94 3.36
N PHE A 530 -14.71 23.30 2.24
CA PHE A 530 -14.31 24.68 1.95
C PHE A 530 -15.54 25.54 1.65
N HIS A 531 -15.77 26.60 2.43
CA HIS A 531 -16.95 27.46 2.34
C HIS A 531 -16.57 28.94 2.18
N ARG A 532 -17.31 29.71 1.36
CA ARG A 532 -17.30 31.19 1.36
C ARG A 532 -18.59 31.79 0.82
N GLU A 533 -19.15 32.78 1.54
CA GLU A 533 -20.36 33.52 1.11
C GLU A 533 -20.23 35.06 1.02
N GLN A 534 -19.39 35.71 1.83
CA GLN A 534 -19.61 37.14 2.21
C GLN A 534 -18.58 38.16 1.67
N ASP A 535 -18.07 37.98 0.45
CA ASP A 535 -17.21 38.96 -0.25
C ASP A 535 -17.36 38.74 -1.80
N PRO A 536 -16.62 39.42 -2.71
CA PRO A 536 -16.73 39.16 -4.15
C PRO A 536 -16.08 37.81 -4.50
N ALA A 537 -16.85 36.73 -4.31
CA ALA A 537 -16.27 35.40 -4.17
C ALA A 537 -15.64 34.87 -5.46
N VAL A 538 -14.43 34.35 -5.30
CA VAL A 538 -13.70 33.53 -6.27
C VAL A 538 -13.16 32.31 -5.52
N GLY A 539 -12.77 31.25 -6.24
CA GLY A 539 -12.44 29.95 -5.64
C GLY A 539 -11.25 29.92 -4.69
N LEU A 540 -10.81 28.72 -4.32
CA LEU A 540 -9.56 28.49 -3.58
C LEU A 540 -8.42 29.33 -4.16
N PHE A 541 -8.28 29.34 -5.48
CA PHE A 541 -7.49 30.31 -6.24
C PHE A 541 -8.37 31.45 -6.75
N GLY A 542 -7.91 32.70 -6.65
CA GLY A 542 -8.60 33.80 -7.33
C GLY A 542 -8.28 33.78 -8.82
N VAL A 543 -6.98 33.84 -9.14
CA VAL A 543 -6.45 33.66 -10.49
C VAL A 543 -5.26 32.70 -10.49
N ILE A 544 -5.38 31.61 -11.23
CA ILE A 544 -4.22 30.79 -11.66
C ILE A 544 -3.64 31.48 -12.90
N GLY A 545 -2.40 31.96 -12.82
CA GLY A 545 -1.72 32.70 -13.88
C GLY A 545 -1.14 31.81 -14.99
N PRO A 546 -0.54 32.39 -16.04
CA PRO A 546 -0.16 31.65 -17.26
C PRO A 546 0.91 30.57 -17.08
N THR A 547 1.72 30.65 -16.03
CA THR A 547 2.68 29.61 -15.63
C THR A 547 2.19 28.72 -14.49
N GLY A 548 1.04 29.07 -13.90
CA GLY A 548 0.46 28.38 -12.75
C GLY A 548 -0.01 26.98 -13.13
N VAL A 549 0.30 25.99 -12.29
CA VAL A 549 -0.16 24.61 -12.45
C VAL A 549 -0.84 24.14 -11.18
N VAL A 550 -2.10 23.74 -11.27
CA VAL A 550 -2.88 23.16 -10.18
C VAL A 550 -3.33 21.75 -10.59
N ARG A 551 -2.97 20.72 -9.82
CA ARG A 551 -3.19 19.33 -10.25
C ARG A 551 -3.42 18.31 -9.14
N ASN A 552 -4.01 17.16 -9.51
CA ASN A 552 -4.29 16.00 -8.63
C ASN A 552 -5.00 16.35 -7.31
N ILE A 553 -5.98 17.25 -7.37
CA ILE A 553 -6.62 17.87 -6.19
C ILE A 553 -8.13 17.69 -6.23
N GLY A 554 -8.69 17.17 -5.13
CA GLY A 554 -10.13 17.22 -4.90
C GLY A 554 -10.52 18.39 -4.02
N MET A 555 -11.63 19.04 -4.33
CA MET A 555 -12.35 19.93 -3.42
C MET A 555 -13.73 19.34 -3.15
N THR A 556 -13.93 18.79 -1.96
CA THR A 556 -15.12 18.02 -1.62
C THR A 556 -16.03 18.78 -0.66
N ASN A 557 -17.34 18.51 -0.74
CA ASN A 557 -18.38 19.09 0.11
C ASN A 557 -18.29 20.62 0.24
N SER A 558 -17.82 21.29 -0.82
CA SER A 558 -17.48 22.72 -0.80
C SER A 558 -18.71 23.57 -1.12
N ASP A 559 -18.74 24.80 -0.62
CA ASP A 559 -19.95 25.62 -0.54
C ASP A 559 -19.64 27.10 -0.85
N LEU A 560 -19.87 27.51 -2.09
CA LEU A 560 -19.43 28.82 -2.61
C LEU A 560 -20.62 29.72 -2.98
N GLY A 561 -20.76 30.87 -2.33
CA GLY A 561 -21.78 31.87 -2.66
C GLY A 561 -21.25 33.30 -2.67
N GLY A 562 -22.12 34.24 -3.04
CA GLY A 562 -21.82 35.67 -3.09
C GLY A 562 -22.75 36.44 -4.05
N GLU A 563 -22.62 37.77 -4.08
CA GLU A 563 -23.57 38.67 -4.77
C GLU A 563 -22.94 39.53 -5.89
N TYR A 564 -21.66 39.33 -6.23
CA TYR A 564 -20.93 40.20 -7.17
C TYR A 564 -21.15 39.87 -8.65
N ARG A 565 -21.03 40.90 -9.51
CA ARG A 565 -21.39 40.82 -10.95
C ARG A 565 -20.20 40.71 -11.91
N ASP A 566 -19.02 41.19 -11.52
CA ASP A 566 -17.91 41.46 -12.45
C ASP A 566 -16.76 40.43 -12.39
N LEU A 567 -16.93 39.32 -11.65
CA LEU A 567 -15.94 38.24 -11.50
C LEU A 567 -16.49 36.88 -11.97
N GLY A 568 -15.57 35.95 -12.25
CA GLY A 568 -15.90 34.54 -12.49
C GLY A 568 -15.85 33.74 -11.20
N PHE A 569 -16.89 32.97 -10.91
CA PHE A 569 -17.06 32.17 -9.71
C PHE A 569 -16.84 30.68 -10.01
N GLY A 570 -16.05 29.99 -9.20
CA GLY A 570 -15.94 28.53 -9.25
C GLY A 570 -15.12 28.00 -8.09
N ILE A 571 -15.42 26.79 -7.62
CA ILE A 571 -14.92 26.28 -6.32
C ILE A 571 -13.38 26.21 -6.29
N LEU A 572 -12.75 25.70 -7.34
CA LEU A 572 -11.29 25.62 -7.42
C LEU A 572 -10.65 26.96 -7.79
N ALA A 573 -11.17 27.64 -8.82
CA ALA A 573 -10.61 28.90 -9.29
C ALA A 573 -11.67 29.89 -9.80
N GLY A 574 -11.49 31.19 -9.51
CA GLY A 574 -12.25 32.23 -10.20
C GLY A 574 -11.88 32.33 -11.68
N GLN A 575 -10.59 32.43 -11.96
CA GLN A 575 -10.03 32.43 -13.32
C GLN A 575 -8.84 31.46 -13.44
N ASN A 576 -8.78 30.70 -14.53
CA ASN A 576 -7.61 29.93 -14.94
C ASN A 576 -7.00 30.48 -16.23
N GLN A 577 -5.74 30.87 -16.19
CA GLN A 577 -4.90 31.23 -17.34
C GLN A 577 -3.79 30.20 -17.61
N GLY A 578 -3.57 29.28 -16.65
CA GLY A 578 -2.52 28.25 -16.69
C GLY A 578 -3.09 26.84 -16.92
N LEU A 579 -2.53 25.85 -16.21
CA LEU A 579 -2.93 24.45 -16.30
C LEU A 579 -3.70 23.99 -15.04
N VAL A 580 -4.90 23.47 -15.25
CA VAL A 580 -5.64 22.66 -14.28
C VAL A 580 -5.74 21.23 -14.82
N THR A 581 -5.22 20.24 -14.08
CA THR A 581 -5.33 18.82 -14.52
C THR A 581 -5.55 17.82 -13.39
N HIS A 582 -6.38 16.80 -13.64
CA HIS A 582 -6.78 15.81 -12.61
C HIS A 582 -7.35 16.48 -11.35
N ALA A 583 -8.09 17.57 -11.53
CA ALA A 583 -8.74 18.30 -10.45
C ALA A 583 -10.25 18.06 -10.45
N TYR A 584 -10.89 18.06 -9.28
CA TYR A 584 -12.34 17.86 -9.20
C TYR A 584 -13.04 18.60 -8.06
N THR A 585 -14.33 18.85 -8.23
CA THR A 585 -15.18 19.57 -7.25
C THR A 585 -16.50 18.85 -6.95
N THR A 586 -16.90 18.84 -5.67
CA THR A 586 -18.22 18.39 -5.20
C THR A 586 -18.77 19.37 -4.15
N GLY A 587 -20.11 19.43 -4.03
CA GLY A 587 -20.80 20.37 -3.13
C GLY A 587 -21.74 21.30 -3.89
N MET A 588 -21.74 22.60 -3.58
CA MET A 588 -22.63 23.60 -4.18
C MET A 588 -21.90 24.90 -4.55
N THR A 589 -22.44 25.61 -5.53
CA THR A 589 -22.10 27.00 -5.84
C THR A 589 -23.40 27.77 -6.08
N SER A 590 -23.69 28.78 -5.26
CA SER A 590 -24.97 29.51 -5.21
C SER A 590 -24.73 31.02 -5.25
N VAL A 591 -24.77 31.62 -6.45
CA VAL A 591 -24.42 33.03 -6.67
C VAL A 591 -25.69 33.85 -6.93
N GLY A 592 -25.81 34.98 -6.24
CA GLY A 592 -27.04 35.76 -6.05
C GLY A 592 -27.74 36.30 -7.32
N PRO A 593 -28.93 36.92 -7.15
CA PRO A 593 -29.96 37.10 -8.18
C PRO A 593 -29.69 38.25 -9.18
N TYR A 594 -28.41 38.55 -9.48
CA TYR A 594 -28.01 39.57 -10.43
C TYR A 594 -27.58 38.95 -11.77
N GLU A 595 -28.02 39.56 -12.87
CA GLU A 595 -27.50 39.27 -14.22
C GLU A 595 -26.04 39.74 -14.30
N GLY A 596 -25.08 38.86 -14.61
CA GLY A 596 -23.66 39.22 -14.71
C GLY A 596 -22.61 38.12 -14.47
N PRO A 597 -22.67 37.32 -13.38
CA PRO A 597 -21.56 36.47 -12.99
C PRO A 597 -21.38 35.27 -13.92
N LEU A 598 -20.12 34.91 -14.18
CA LEU A 598 -19.72 33.71 -14.91
C LEU A 598 -19.48 32.58 -13.90
N VAL A 599 -20.40 31.62 -13.79
CA VAL A 599 -20.34 30.60 -12.71
C VAL A 599 -20.04 29.22 -13.27
N GLY A 600 -18.97 28.59 -12.79
CA GLY A 600 -18.56 27.24 -13.16
C GLY A 600 -18.33 26.36 -11.94
N GLY A 601 -18.82 25.11 -11.94
CA GLY A 601 -18.65 24.20 -10.81
C GLY A 601 -17.17 23.88 -10.46
N LEU A 602 -16.24 24.05 -11.40
CA LEU A 602 -14.79 23.97 -11.17
C LEU A 602 -14.11 25.35 -11.31
N VAL A 603 -14.33 26.06 -12.42
CA VAL A 603 -13.68 27.34 -12.73
C VAL A 603 -14.66 28.37 -13.29
N GLY A 604 -14.66 29.61 -12.80
CA GLY A 604 -15.54 30.67 -13.34
C GLY A 604 -15.20 31.04 -14.80
N ARG A 605 -13.94 31.40 -15.06
CA ARG A 605 -13.43 31.75 -16.39
C ARG A 605 -12.18 30.94 -16.73
N ASN A 606 -12.17 30.23 -17.87
CA ASN A 606 -10.99 29.55 -18.38
C ASN A 606 -10.41 30.25 -19.62
N ASP A 607 -9.24 30.87 -19.50
CA ASP A 607 -8.39 31.32 -20.60
C ASP A 607 -7.25 30.31 -20.89
N GLY A 608 -6.94 29.42 -19.94
CA GLY A 608 -5.88 28.42 -20.02
C GLY A 608 -6.36 27.02 -20.46
N LEU A 609 -5.70 25.98 -19.93
CA LEU A 609 -6.01 24.56 -20.18
C LEU A 609 -6.63 23.89 -18.94
N ILE A 610 -7.81 23.32 -19.10
CA ILE A 610 -8.44 22.40 -18.14
C ILE A 610 -8.52 21.01 -18.79
N GLU A 611 -7.68 20.07 -18.34
CA GLU A 611 -7.73 18.68 -18.85
C GLU A 611 -7.94 17.62 -17.76
N ARG A 612 -8.63 16.53 -18.10
CA ARG A 612 -8.89 15.41 -17.16
C ARG A 612 -9.49 15.81 -15.81
N SER A 613 -10.35 16.82 -15.83
CA SER A 613 -10.89 17.45 -14.62
C SER A 613 -12.42 17.41 -14.64
N TRP A 614 -13.07 17.43 -13.48
CA TRP A 614 -14.52 17.23 -13.41
C TRP A 614 -15.24 17.98 -12.29
N SER A 615 -16.57 18.09 -12.40
CA SER A 615 -17.43 18.69 -11.38
C SER A 615 -18.70 17.86 -11.19
N SER A 616 -19.01 17.52 -9.94
CA SER A 616 -20.34 17.07 -9.52
C SER A 616 -21.00 18.06 -8.56
N ALA A 617 -20.51 19.29 -8.48
CA ALA A 617 -21.11 20.34 -7.68
C ALA A 617 -22.42 20.82 -8.32
N SER A 618 -23.43 21.15 -7.49
CA SER A 618 -24.65 21.81 -7.96
C SER A 618 -24.37 23.30 -8.16
N VAL A 619 -24.65 23.83 -9.35
CA VAL A 619 -24.42 25.24 -9.71
C VAL A 619 -25.75 25.96 -9.85
N GLU A 620 -25.99 26.99 -9.05
CA GLU A 620 -27.22 27.79 -9.06
C GLU A 620 -26.88 29.28 -9.15
N SER A 621 -27.45 29.99 -10.13
CA SER A 621 -27.37 31.46 -10.24
C SER A 621 -28.33 32.02 -11.30
N SER A 622 -28.50 33.34 -11.35
CA SER A 622 -29.12 34.09 -12.45
C SER A 622 -28.15 34.49 -13.58
N GLY A 623 -26.86 34.17 -13.45
CA GLY A 623 -25.83 34.49 -14.44
C GLY A 623 -25.78 33.57 -15.67
N GLU A 624 -24.64 33.62 -16.38
CA GLU A 624 -24.26 32.62 -17.38
C GLU A 624 -23.52 31.49 -16.65
N ILE A 625 -24.09 30.29 -16.65
CA ILE A 625 -23.60 29.19 -15.80
C ILE A 625 -23.26 27.91 -16.57
N GLY A 626 -22.23 27.20 -16.10
CA GLY A 626 -21.80 25.91 -16.63
C GLY A 626 -21.47 24.89 -15.53
N GLY A 627 -21.78 23.61 -15.76
CA GLY A 627 -21.53 22.56 -14.76
C GLY A 627 -20.05 22.38 -14.40
N LEU A 628 -19.13 22.69 -15.33
CA LEU A 628 -17.68 22.72 -15.09
C LEU A 628 -17.12 24.15 -15.15
N VAL A 629 -17.47 24.93 -16.19
CA VAL A 629 -16.87 26.25 -16.46
C VAL A 629 -17.91 27.31 -16.81
N GLY A 630 -17.84 28.51 -16.21
CA GLY A 630 -18.75 29.61 -16.56
C GLY A 630 -18.54 30.10 -18.00
N ALA A 631 -17.33 30.57 -18.33
CA ALA A 631 -16.94 30.88 -19.71
C ALA A 631 -15.58 30.30 -20.10
N ASN A 632 -15.49 29.71 -21.30
CA ASN A 632 -14.28 29.13 -21.85
C ASN A 632 -13.76 29.94 -23.06
N TYR A 633 -12.61 30.58 -22.88
CA TYR A 633 -11.80 31.24 -23.90
C TYR A 633 -10.58 30.37 -24.30
N GLY A 634 -10.13 29.49 -23.40
CA GLY A 634 -9.02 28.56 -23.59
C GLY A 634 -9.46 27.17 -24.09
N THR A 635 -8.87 26.12 -23.53
CA THR A 635 -9.17 24.72 -23.91
C THR A 635 -9.69 23.90 -22.73
N ILE A 636 -10.79 23.18 -22.96
CA ILE A 636 -11.32 22.12 -22.10
C ILE A 636 -11.18 20.80 -22.85
N LYS A 637 -10.56 19.80 -22.22
CA LYS A 637 -10.17 18.54 -22.89
C LYS A 637 -10.29 17.32 -21.97
N GLN A 638 -10.94 16.25 -22.42
CA GLN A 638 -11.10 15.03 -21.60
C GLN A 638 -11.69 15.32 -20.22
N SER A 639 -12.67 16.22 -20.11
CA SER A 639 -13.24 16.73 -18.85
C SER A 639 -14.76 16.59 -18.83
N TYR A 640 -15.41 16.62 -17.66
CA TYR A 640 -16.87 16.38 -17.59
C TYR A 640 -17.61 17.03 -16.41
N ALA A 641 -18.93 17.14 -16.55
CA ALA A 641 -19.84 17.60 -15.50
C ALA A 641 -21.01 16.61 -15.26
N THR A 642 -21.27 16.30 -13.99
CA THR A 642 -22.39 15.42 -13.56
C THR A 642 -23.36 16.10 -12.59
N GLY A 643 -22.98 17.25 -12.01
CA GLY A 643 -23.81 18.02 -11.09
C GLY A 643 -24.96 18.77 -11.78
N SER A 644 -26.00 19.13 -11.01
CA SER A 644 -27.12 19.94 -11.50
C SER A 644 -26.70 21.38 -11.80
N VAL A 645 -27.25 21.95 -12.87
CA VAL A 645 -27.00 23.32 -13.31
C VAL A 645 -28.34 24.05 -13.41
N THR A 646 -28.62 24.93 -12.46
CA THR A 646 -29.94 25.57 -12.25
C THR A 646 -29.84 27.07 -12.46
N ALA A 647 -30.23 27.52 -13.66
CA ALA A 647 -30.31 28.94 -13.96
C ALA A 647 -31.65 29.51 -13.45
N THR A 648 -31.58 30.42 -12.47
CA THR A 648 -32.75 30.99 -11.78
C THR A 648 -33.35 32.15 -12.58
N THR A 649 -33.75 33.26 -11.97
CA THR A 649 -34.44 34.37 -12.66
C THR A 649 -33.57 34.95 -13.78
N HIS A 650 -34.09 34.94 -15.01
CA HIS A 650 -33.39 35.29 -16.27
C HIS A 650 -32.13 34.48 -16.61
N GLY A 651 -31.73 33.51 -15.78
CA GLY A 651 -30.50 32.76 -15.95
C GLY A 651 -30.44 31.91 -17.23
N PHE A 652 -29.20 31.68 -17.68
CA PHE A 652 -28.87 30.93 -18.88
C PHE A 652 -27.82 29.85 -18.57
N SER A 653 -28.07 28.58 -18.94
CA SER A 653 -27.24 27.45 -18.50
C SER A 653 -26.73 26.53 -19.61
N GLY A 654 -25.54 25.96 -19.40
CA GLY A 654 -25.02 24.85 -20.19
C GLY A 654 -24.51 23.70 -19.33
N GLY A 655 -24.73 22.46 -19.75
CA GLY A 655 -24.41 21.28 -18.93
C GLY A 655 -22.93 21.16 -18.52
N LEU A 656 -22.00 21.62 -19.36
CA LEU A 656 -20.55 21.68 -19.10
C LEU A 656 -20.04 23.12 -19.04
N VAL A 657 -20.43 23.96 -20.00
CA VAL A 657 -19.93 25.34 -20.16
C VAL A 657 -21.08 26.33 -20.35
N GLY A 658 -21.01 27.53 -19.79
CA GLY A 658 -21.85 28.65 -20.24
C GLY A 658 -21.44 29.12 -21.64
N ASP A 659 -20.65 30.18 -21.73
CA ASP A 659 -20.15 30.73 -23.00
C ASP A 659 -18.85 30.05 -23.46
N ASN A 660 -18.88 29.35 -24.60
CA ASN A 660 -17.71 28.78 -25.24
C ASN A 660 -17.24 29.61 -26.44
N ARG A 661 -16.09 30.29 -26.28
CA ARG A 661 -15.34 30.97 -27.35
C ARG A 661 -14.04 30.24 -27.74
N GLY A 662 -13.55 29.38 -26.84
CA GLY A 662 -12.39 28.52 -27.05
C GLY A 662 -12.76 27.13 -27.58
N THR A 663 -12.00 26.12 -27.17
CA THR A 663 -12.18 24.73 -27.60
C THR A 663 -12.72 23.85 -26.47
N VAL A 664 -13.79 23.10 -26.75
CA VAL A 664 -14.25 21.95 -25.95
C VAL A 664 -14.02 20.69 -26.77
N SER A 665 -13.17 19.80 -26.26
CA SER A 665 -12.77 18.56 -26.93
C SER A 665 -12.94 17.36 -26.00
N GLN A 666 -13.39 16.23 -26.53
CA GLN A 666 -13.42 14.96 -25.80
C GLN A 666 -14.11 15.05 -24.42
N SER A 667 -15.17 15.84 -24.29
CA SER A 667 -15.74 16.23 -22.98
C SER A 667 -17.26 16.00 -22.93
N TYR A 668 -17.87 15.93 -21.75
CA TYR A 668 -19.30 15.59 -21.67
C TYR A 668 -20.06 16.12 -20.45
N ALA A 669 -21.39 16.17 -20.57
CA ALA A 669 -22.30 16.53 -19.48
C ALA A 669 -23.44 15.52 -19.31
N THR A 670 -23.68 15.07 -18.06
CA THR A 670 -24.80 14.18 -17.71
C THR A 670 -25.73 14.78 -16.64
N GLY A 671 -25.38 15.94 -16.07
CA GLY A 671 -26.17 16.63 -15.06
C GLY A 671 -27.43 17.29 -15.62
N ILE A 672 -28.49 17.40 -14.80
CA ILE A 672 -29.70 18.11 -15.20
C ILE A 672 -29.36 19.59 -15.42
N THR A 673 -29.70 20.12 -16.60
CA THR A 673 -29.47 21.50 -16.99
C THR A 673 -30.81 22.22 -17.10
N TYR A 674 -31.16 23.03 -16.10
CA TYR A 674 -32.35 23.86 -16.07
C TYR A 674 -31.99 25.30 -16.42
N GLY A 675 -32.76 25.93 -17.31
CA GLY A 675 -32.65 27.37 -17.59
C GLY A 675 -34.03 28.00 -17.70
N SER A 676 -34.25 29.11 -16.99
CA SER A 676 -35.54 29.82 -17.04
C SER A 676 -35.79 30.49 -18.40
N ALA A 677 -34.73 31.01 -19.03
CA ALA A 677 -34.77 31.64 -20.35
C ALA A 677 -34.24 30.72 -21.47
N GLN A 678 -33.05 30.13 -21.29
CA GLN A 678 -32.39 29.26 -22.28
C GLN A 678 -31.51 28.21 -21.61
N ALA A 679 -31.35 27.04 -22.24
CA ALA A 679 -30.36 26.05 -21.81
C ALA A 679 -29.86 25.12 -22.95
N GLY A 680 -28.59 24.70 -22.88
CA GLY A 680 -28.03 23.69 -23.78
C GLY A 680 -27.41 22.50 -23.04
N GLY A 681 -27.62 21.29 -23.54
CA GLY A 681 -27.19 20.06 -22.85
C GLY A 681 -25.68 19.91 -22.61
N LEU A 682 -24.84 20.63 -23.36
CA LEU A 682 -23.38 20.68 -23.17
C LEU A 682 -22.87 22.11 -22.98
N VAL A 683 -23.30 23.05 -23.82
CA VAL A 683 -22.88 24.46 -23.79
C VAL A 683 -24.10 25.37 -23.84
N LEU A 684 -24.08 26.55 -23.22
CA LEU A 684 -25.13 27.53 -23.47
C LEU A 684 -24.92 28.17 -24.85
N GLY A 685 -23.84 28.93 -24.97
CA GLY A 685 -23.45 29.64 -26.18
C GLY A 685 -22.20 29.04 -26.79
N ASN A 686 -22.18 28.84 -28.10
CA ASN A 686 -20.98 28.45 -28.83
C ASN A 686 -20.64 29.48 -29.91
N SER A 687 -19.50 30.14 -29.75
CA SER A 687 -18.79 30.90 -30.78
C SER A 687 -17.42 30.31 -31.13
N GLY A 688 -16.90 29.40 -30.30
CA GLY A 688 -15.68 28.63 -30.52
C GLY A 688 -15.90 27.29 -31.20
N VAL A 689 -15.18 26.26 -30.73
CA VAL A 689 -15.19 24.89 -31.28
C VAL A 689 -15.67 23.89 -30.23
N VAL A 690 -16.55 22.98 -30.64
CA VAL A 690 -16.93 21.77 -29.88
C VAL A 690 -16.69 20.53 -30.75
N GLU A 691 -15.91 19.57 -30.27
CA GLU A 691 -15.62 18.31 -30.98
C GLU A 691 -15.52 17.09 -30.05
N GLN A 692 -15.78 15.88 -30.59
CA GLN A 692 -15.75 14.59 -29.88
C GLN A 692 -16.43 14.60 -28.51
N SER A 693 -17.51 15.36 -28.36
CA SER A 693 -18.12 15.65 -27.06
C SER A 693 -19.58 15.21 -27.03
N PHE A 694 -20.17 15.00 -25.84
CA PHE A 694 -21.56 14.57 -25.74
C PHE A 694 -22.36 15.11 -24.57
N ALA A 695 -23.69 15.10 -24.71
CA ALA A 695 -24.63 15.40 -23.64
C ALA A 695 -25.66 14.28 -23.46
N SER A 696 -25.95 13.94 -22.20
CA SER A 696 -27.07 13.06 -21.82
C SER A 696 -27.86 13.56 -20.60
N GLY A 697 -27.51 14.74 -20.07
CA GLY A 697 -28.26 15.39 -19.00
C GLY A 697 -29.59 15.98 -19.48
N GLN A 698 -30.63 15.92 -18.65
CA GLN A 698 -31.96 16.45 -19.02
C GLN A 698 -31.92 17.97 -19.15
N VAL A 699 -32.40 18.50 -20.29
CA VAL A 699 -32.49 19.95 -20.55
C VAL A 699 -33.90 20.43 -20.21
N GLN A 700 -34.05 21.19 -19.13
CA GLN A 700 -35.33 21.67 -18.59
C GLN A 700 -35.58 23.17 -18.83
N SER A 701 -36.85 23.57 -18.87
CA SER A 701 -37.31 24.95 -19.13
C SER A 701 -38.54 25.28 -18.28
N TYR A 702 -38.71 26.55 -17.91
CA TYR A 702 -39.92 27.05 -17.23
C TYR A 702 -41.11 27.26 -18.19
N CYS A 703 -40.85 27.74 -19.41
CA CYS A 703 -41.86 28.38 -20.25
C CYS A 703 -42.26 27.58 -21.50
N CYS A 704 -41.44 26.63 -21.95
CA CYS A 704 -41.73 25.81 -23.12
C CYS A 704 -41.33 24.34 -22.91
N GLY A 705 -42.33 23.46 -22.93
CA GLY A 705 -42.14 22.02 -22.80
C GLY A 705 -41.39 21.40 -24.01
N PRO A 706 -40.89 20.17 -23.87
CA PRO A 706 -40.26 19.43 -24.96
C PRO A 706 -41.26 19.14 -26.11
N PRO A 707 -40.77 18.86 -27.34
CA PRO A 707 -39.36 18.61 -27.66
C PRO A 707 -38.53 19.89 -27.89
N ASP A 708 -38.92 20.74 -28.84
CA ASP A 708 -38.04 21.80 -29.36
C ASP A 708 -38.65 23.19 -29.22
N SER A 709 -37.81 24.17 -28.84
CA SER A 709 -38.05 25.60 -29.04
C SER A 709 -36.70 26.27 -29.36
N THR A 710 -36.71 27.49 -29.90
CA THR A 710 -35.49 28.17 -30.38
C THR A 710 -34.49 28.59 -29.29
N TYR A 711 -34.69 28.13 -28.06
CA TYR A 711 -33.95 28.52 -26.85
C TYR A 711 -33.38 27.32 -26.08
N PHE A 712 -33.65 26.09 -26.53
CA PHE A 712 -33.24 24.86 -25.86
C PHE A 712 -32.79 23.79 -26.85
N GLY A 713 -31.60 23.22 -26.67
CA GLY A 713 -31.03 22.22 -27.58
C GLY A 713 -30.19 21.15 -26.87
N GLY A 714 -30.04 20.00 -27.52
CA GLY A 714 -29.35 18.83 -26.95
C GLY A 714 -27.86 19.04 -26.70
N ILE A 715 -27.21 19.93 -27.46
CA ILE A 715 -25.81 20.35 -27.28
C ILE A 715 -25.75 21.82 -26.86
N ALA A 716 -26.36 22.72 -27.63
CA ALA A 716 -26.26 24.17 -27.45
C ALA A 716 -27.64 24.83 -27.26
N SER A 717 -27.71 25.97 -26.55
CA SER A 717 -28.82 26.91 -26.79
C SER A 717 -28.58 27.63 -28.11
N SER A 718 -27.43 28.29 -28.26
CA SER A 718 -27.11 29.12 -29.43
C SER A 718 -25.75 28.74 -30.02
N ASN A 719 -25.70 28.47 -31.33
CA ASN A 719 -24.49 28.07 -32.04
C ASN A 719 -24.16 29.00 -33.23
N GLY A 720 -23.24 29.94 -33.01
CA GLY A 720 -22.60 30.76 -34.05
C GLY A 720 -21.18 30.29 -34.43
N GLY A 721 -20.60 29.34 -33.68
CA GLY A 721 -19.29 28.76 -33.92
C GLY A 721 -19.36 27.40 -34.64
N THR A 722 -18.34 26.57 -34.40
CA THR A 722 -18.26 25.20 -34.94
C THR A 722 -18.70 24.18 -33.90
N ILE A 723 -19.65 23.31 -34.26
CA ILE A 723 -19.90 22.04 -33.59
C ILE A 723 -19.61 20.95 -34.62
N ALA A 724 -18.64 20.08 -34.35
CA ALA A 724 -18.15 19.08 -35.29
C ALA A 724 -19.13 17.90 -35.45
N THR A 725 -19.07 17.22 -36.59
CA THR A 725 -19.95 16.07 -36.92
C THR A 725 -19.72 14.83 -36.04
N ASN A 726 -18.73 14.86 -35.16
CA ASN A 726 -18.42 13.80 -34.17
C ASN A 726 -18.89 14.17 -32.75
N VAL A 727 -19.76 15.18 -32.61
CA VAL A 727 -20.47 15.54 -31.37
C VAL A 727 -21.85 14.88 -31.37
N TYR A 728 -22.28 14.33 -30.22
CA TYR A 728 -23.50 13.51 -30.09
C TYR A 728 -24.33 13.90 -28.88
N TRP A 729 -25.65 13.71 -28.92
CA TRP A 729 -26.48 13.85 -27.72
C TRP A 729 -27.52 12.74 -27.62
N ASP A 730 -27.90 12.41 -26.40
CA ASP A 730 -29.03 11.52 -26.11
C ASP A 730 -30.34 12.30 -26.23
N LYS A 731 -31.08 12.15 -27.33
CA LYS A 731 -32.35 12.86 -27.54
C LYS A 731 -33.47 12.39 -26.62
N GLU A 732 -33.35 11.21 -26.01
CA GLU A 732 -34.34 10.66 -25.09
C GLU A 732 -34.15 11.24 -23.69
N THR A 733 -32.91 11.24 -23.16
CA THR A 733 -32.63 11.76 -21.81
C THR A 733 -32.49 13.28 -21.77
N THR A 734 -31.91 13.92 -22.80
CA THR A 734 -31.92 15.40 -22.90
C THR A 734 -33.33 15.96 -23.13
N THR A 735 -34.23 15.14 -23.69
CA THR A 735 -35.58 15.49 -24.20
C THR A 735 -35.61 16.47 -25.38
N ARG A 736 -34.51 16.60 -26.14
CA ARG A 736 -34.37 17.53 -27.28
C ARG A 736 -34.10 16.82 -28.60
N THR A 737 -34.88 17.12 -29.64
CA THR A 737 -34.71 16.53 -30.98
C THR A 737 -33.77 17.33 -31.88
N GLN A 738 -33.44 18.57 -31.52
CA GLN A 738 -32.44 19.40 -32.19
C GLN A 738 -31.14 19.54 -31.39
N SER A 739 -30.02 19.69 -32.10
CA SER A 739 -28.69 19.86 -31.48
C SER A 739 -28.50 21.23 -30.84
N SER A 740 -29.09 22.26 -31.45
CA SER A 740 -29.05 23.65 -30.99
C SER A 740 -30.47 24.20 -30.90
N GLY A 741 -30.74 25.15 -30.00
CA GLY A 741 -31.98 25.93 -30.05
C GLY A 741 -31.98 26.91 -31.24
N ALA A 742 -30.88 27.64 -31.41
CA ALA A 742 -30.64 28.59 -32.49
C ALA A 742 -29.27 28.35 -33.16
N GLY A 743 -29.17 28.68 -34.44
CA GLY A 743 -27.93 28.56 -35.21
C GLY A 743 -27.77 27.22 -35.95
N GLY A 744 -26.53 26.82 -36.21
CA GLY A 744 -26.21 25.65 -37.04
C GLY A 744 -26.56 24.32 -36.37
N GLN A 745 -27.33 23.47 -37.07
CA GLN A 745 -27.74 22.15 -36.60
C GLN A 745 -26.80 21.03 -37.08
N LEU A 746 -26.57 20.03 -36.23
CA LEU A 746 -26.02 18.73 -36.62
C LEU A 746 -27.06 17.86 -37.35
N PRO A 747 -26.62 16.87 -38.15
CA PRO A 747 -27.51 15.86 -38.73
C PRO A 747 -28.28 15.07 -37.66
N SER A 748 -29.47 14.57 -38.01
CA SER A 748 -30.32 13.77 -37.09
C SER A 748 -29.71 12.42 -36.68
N SER A 749 -28.63 11.98 -37.34
CA SER A 749 -27.79 10.85 -36.93
C SER A 749 -26.98 11.10 -35.65
N ASN A 750 -26.80 12.37 -35.26
CA ASN A 750 -26.02 12.76 -34.09
C ASN A 750 -26.87 12.81 -32.81
N GLY A 751 -28.20 12.93 -32.95
CA GLY A 751 -29.15 12.71 -31.87
C GLY A 751 -29.40 11.21 -31.73
N LEU A 752 -28.68 10.57 -30.81
CA LEU A 752 -28.77 9.14 -30.52
C LEU A 752 -29.89 8.87 -29.50
N THR A 753 -30.41 7.65 -29.47
CA THR A 753 -31.22 7.15 -28.35
C THR A 753 -30.33 6.62 -27.22
N THR A 754 -30.88 6.40 -26.02
CA THR A 754 -30.16 5.78 -24.89
C THR A 754 -29.50 4.46 -25.27
N ALA A 755 -30.21 3.64 -26.07
CA ALA A 755 -29.71 2.35 -26.56
C ALA A 755 -28.64 2.47 -27.67
N GLN A 756 -28.52 3.64 -28.31
CA GLN A 756 -27.46 3.96 -29.25
C GLN A 756 -26.25 4.59 -28.52
N MET A 757 -26.47 5.45 -27.53
CA MET A 757 -25.41 6.02 -26.69
C MET A 757 -24.61 4.93 -25.95
N GLY A 758 -25.27 3.89 -25.45
CA GLY A 758 -24.61 2.71 -24.85
C GLY A 758 -23.93 1.76 -25.86
N ASN A 759 -23.82 2.12 -27.14
CA ASN A 759 -23.31 1.25 -28.20
C ASN A 759 -22.19 1.92 -29.00
N VAL A 760 -20.97 1.39 -28.87
CA VAL A 760 -19.77 1.89 -29.57
C VAL A 760 -19.91 1.97 -31.10
N LYS A 761 -20.84 1.23 -31.71
CA LYS A 761 -21.11 1.26 -33.15
C LYS A 761 -21.96 2.45 -33.61
N SER A 762 -22.48 3.27 -32.70
CA SER A 762 -23.25 4.47 -33.02
C SER A 762 -22.39 5.73 -33.16
N PHE A 763 -21.11 5.66 -32.77
CA PHE A 763 -20.13 6.72 -32.89
C PHE A 763 -19.27 6.53 -34.15
N ASP A 764 -18.71 7.62 -34.69
CA ASP A 764 -17.82 7.55 -35.85
C ASP A 764 -16.40 7.05 -35.50
N ALA A 765 -15.61 6.79 -36.53
CA ALA A 765 -14.25 6.23 -36.41
C ALA A 765 -13.24 7.16 -35.71
N SER A 766 -13.60 8.40 -35.36
CA SER A 766 -12.74 9.27 -34.55
C SER A 766 -12.86 8.98 -33.05
N TRP A 767 -13.94 8.32 -32.61
CA TRP A 767 -14.13 7.89 -31.22
C TRP A 767 -13.36 6.59 -30.93
N ASP A 768 -12.10 6.73 -30.53
CA ASP A 768 -11.27 5.58 -30.20
C ASP A 768 -11.65 4.94 -28.85
N PHE A 769 -12.30 3.77 -28.94
CA PHE A 769 -12.64 2.87 -27.83
C PHE A 769 -11.60 1.75 -27.58
N SER A 770 -10.47 1.73 -28.29
CA SER A 770 -9.38 0.76 -28.12
C SER A 770 -8.78 0.82 -26.70
N PRO A 771 -8.00 -0.19 -26.26
CA PRO A 771 -7.36 -0.16 -24.94
C PRO A 771 -6.48 1.07 -24.66
N THR A 772 -5.96 1.72 -25.72
CA THR A 772 -5.16 2.95 -25.69
C THR A 772 -5.96 4.22 -26.01
N GLY A 773 -7.23 4.08 -26.38
CA GLY A 773 -8.09 5.17 -26.85
C GLY A 773 -8.62 6.08 -25.74
N THR A 774 -9.17 7.22 -26.14
CA THR A 774 -9.72 8.21 -25.19
C THR A 774 -10.97 7.70 -24.46
N TRP A 775 -11.79 6.90 -25.13
CA TRP A 775 -13.09 6.48 -24.64
C TRP A 775 -13.10 5.05 -24.16
N ALA A 776 -14.00 4.74 -23.24
CA ALA A 776 -14.35 3.40 -22.80
C ALA A 776 -15.88 3.24 -22.75
N MET A 777 -16.33 2.00 -22.91
CA MET A 777 -17.73 1.61 -22.76
C MET A 777 -17.81 0.43 -21.79
N PRO A 778 -18.06 0.67 -20.49
CA PRO A 778 -18.26 -0.38 -19.50
C PRO A 778 -19.46 -1.29 -19.87
N ALA A 779 -19.47 -2.51 -19.33
CA ALA A 779 -20.61 -3.40 -19.50
C ALA A 779 -21.88 -2.75 -18.91
N SER A 780 -22.97 -2.77 -19.69
CA SER A 780 -24.25 -2.13 -19.36
C SER A 780 -24.24 -0.60 -19.18
N ALA A 781 -23.20 0.11 -19.63
CA ALA A 781 -23.19 1.57 -19.66
C ALA A 781 -24.20 2.13 -20.68
N THR A 782 -24.86 3.23 -20.34
CA THR A 782 -25.82 3.95 -21.21
C THR A 782 -25.15 5.01 -22.09
N HIS A 783 -23.88 5.32 -21.86
CA HIS A 783 -23.09 6.29 -22.63
C HIS A 783 -21.58 5.99 -22.49
N PRO A 784 -20.71 6.56 -23.36
CA PRO A 784 -19.27 6.50 -23.19
C PRO A 784 -18.80 7.14 -21.88
N ILE A 785 -17.68 6.67 -21.34
CA ILE A 785 -16.91 7.38 -20.31
C ILE A 785 -15.47 7.58 -20.76
N LEU A 786 -14.77 8.55 -20.17
CA LEU A 786 -13.36 8.79 -20.49
C LEU A 786 -12.50 7.70 -19.87
N ARG A 787 -11.59 7.11 -20.64
CA ARG A 787 -10.82 5.92 -20.24
C ARG A 787 -10.01 6.12 -18.96
N TRP A 788 -9.58 7.35 -18.66
CA TRP A 788 -8.84 7.66 -17.43
C TRP A 788 -9.70 7.49 -16.16
N GLN A 789 -11.03 7.51 -16.25
CA GLN A 789 -11.94 7.24 -15.12
C GLN A 789 -11.93 5.77 -14.69
N LEU A 790 -11.46 4.84 -15.54
CA LEU A 790 -11.26 3.43 -15.17
C LEU A 790 -10.06 3.21 -14.23
N ALA A 791 -9.34 4.27 -13.87
CA ALA A 791 -8.14 4.25 -13.05
C ALA A 791 -8.19 5.28 -11.89
N GLN A 792 -9.40 5.70 -11.50
CA GLN A 792 -9.67 6.48 -10.28
C GLN A 792 -10.30 5.60 -9.20
#